data_AF-A0A835E9B8-F1
#
_entry.id   AF-A0A835E9B8-F1
#
_cell.length_a   1.000
_cell.length_b   1.000
_cell.length_c   1.000
_cell.angle_alpha   90.00
_cell.angle_beta   90.00
_cell.angle_gamma   90.00
#
_symmetry.space_group_name_H-M   'P 1'
#
loop_
_entity.id
_entity.type
_entity.pdbx_description
1 polymer ?
#
loop_
_entity_poly.entity_id
_entity_poly.type
_entity_poly.pdbx_seq_one_letter_code
_entity_poly.pdbx_strand_id
1 'polypeptide(L)'
;MNPHAHPSSSSAQSTALTPRYRRGAKQTMALAVHFLGAALPLLLLFAVAEAAGEVGVNYGRVANNLPDPASVVTLLKQNGITMVKLFDANQKVLTSLANTGIKVMVMLPNEDVAAVASSPSTALQWARANVAAYRPATQIHAVAVGNEVFDSRPDLNSDLVPAMTNIQAALAQLNLANDVKVTTPIAFDALAESWPPSAGVFRDDIAQAVMKPMLDFLDRTGSYLTVNIYPFLAYADDPDQISLDYALGNTNPAAVRDDDTGLVNHSLLDAQLDATYYAMEDLGFPSLRACLGETGLPSGGRSPVATVANAHAYVNNVINRVLSGNTGTPHRPDADMDVYIFALFNENQKGTGPDDVEQHFGLFYPNMNKVYEFDFQHATGNGGGGGGAKASWCVANAGVGDARLQAALDYACGHGADCGAIQPGATCFEPNTKVAHASYAFNSYYQKMNRATGTCDFAGAASVVYQEPAGACDATSSWCVANAGVGDARLQAALDYACGHGADCSGIQPGAACFQPDTKAAHASHAFNSYYQRNGRASGTCDFARAASVVHQAPNHVLIFGNNSKNLKTNHHLSKFILGTDPMYSTEAEDIEMVDSMMIDICTLRDAAGDFDESNKLGEGGFGAVYKVALTLNKHVPDDDPELKIKCPRIIACNGNVSVSICSGDPP
;
A
#
# COMPACT_ATOMS: atom_id res chain seq x y z
N MET A 1 -68.02 38.81 -53.00
CA MET A 1 -67.49 39.18 -54.34
C MET A 1 -66.05 39.68 -54.15
N ASN A 2 -65.15 39.41 -55.10
CA ASN A 2 -63.76 39.93 -55.17
C ASN A 2 -63.64 40.76 -56.48
N PRO A 3 -62.62 41.62 -56.74
CA PRO A 3 -61.16 41.34 -56.82
C PRO A 3 -60.27 42.28 -55.95
N HIS A 4 -59.01 41.96 -55.55
CA HIS A 4 -57.70 41.91 -56.26
C HIS A 4 -57.21 43.25 -56.90
N ALA A 5 -55.91 43.62 -56.94
CA ALA A 5 -54.67 43.17 -56.26
C ALA A 5 -53.46 44.14 -56.47
N HIS A 6 -52.34 43.91 -55.76
CA HIS A 6 -50.96 44.44 -55.98
C HIS A 6 -50.16 43.54 -56.99
N PRO A 7 -48.83 43.67 -57.31
CA PRO A 7 -47.71 44.38 -56.63
C PRO A 7 -46.57 45.01 -57.52
N SER A 8 -45.53 45.54 -56.83
CA SER A 8 -44.08 45.27 -57.04
C SER A 8 -43.07 46.30 -57.64
N SER A 9 -41.89 46.30 -57.01
CA SER A 9 -40.53 46.65 -57.50
C SER A 9 -40.11 48.13 -57.69
N SER A 10 -38.83 48.41 -57.39
CA SER A 10 -38.09 49.59 -57.84
C SER A 10 -36.60 49.26 -58.06
N SER A 11 -36.06 49.67 -59.22
CA SER A 11 -34.64 49.71 -59.53
C SER A 11 -34.01 51.01 -58.96
N ALA A 12 -32.72 51.08 -58.61
CA ALA A 12 -31.57 51.40 -59.49
C ALA A 12 -31.84 52.54 -60.52
N GLN A 13 -30.88 53.41 -60.86
CA GLN A 13 -29.44 53.17 -61.01
C GLN A 13 -28.61 54.47 -61.21
N SER A 14 -27.28 54.40 -61.08
CA SER A 14 -26.26 55.33 -61.70
C SER A 14 -26.21 56.79 -61.19
N THR A 15 -25.09 57.54 -61.16
CA THR A 15 -23.67 57.41 -61.63
C THR A 15 -22.79 58.37 -60.76
N ALA A 16 -21.46 58.56 -60.80
CA ALA A 16 -20.29 58.10 -61.60
C ALA A 16 -18.96 58.34 -60.82
N LEU A 17 -17.82 58.21 -61.52
CA LEU A 17 -16.49 58.85 -61.30
C LEU A 17 -15.61 58.44 -60.09
N THR A 18 -14.56 57.68 -60.43
CA THR A 18 -13.24 57.57 -59.77
C THR A 18 -12.36 58.82 -60.15
N PRO A 19 -11.16 59.10 -59.56
CA PRO A 19 -10.19 58.13 -59.00
C PRO A 19 -9.27 58.54 -57.80
N ARG A 20 -8.40 57.58 -57.42
CA ARG A 20 -7.10 57.71 -56.71
C ARG A 20 -7.03 58.14 -55.21
N TYR A 21 -7.18 57.12 -54.35
CA TYR A 21 -6.07 56.56 -53.54
C TYR A 21 -5.21 57.49 -52.63
N ARG A 22 -5.51 57.53 -51.32
CA ARG A 22 -4.55 57.13 -50.24
C ARG A 22 -5.12 57.12 -48.81
N ARG A 23 -4.75 56.09 -48.04
CA ARG A 23 -4.61 56.00 -46.56
C ARG A 23 -5.80 56.47 -45.69
N GLY A 24 -6.60 55.52 -45.19
CA GLY A 24 -7.60 55.80 -44.14
C GLY A 24 -8.27 54.59 -43.47
N ALA A 25 -7.74 53.36 -43.60
CA ALA A 25 -8.42 52.14 -43.13
C ALA A 25 -7.44 51.05 -42.63
N LYS A 26 -6.82 51.26 -41.45
CA LYS A 26 -5.97 50.27 -40.76
C LYS A 26 -6.00 50.41 -39.22
N GLN A 27 -7.19 50.59 -38.62
CA GLN A 27 -7.29 50.74 -37.15
C GLN A 27 -8.52 50.10 -36.49
N THR A 28 -9.64 49.93 -37.19
CA THR A 28 -10.88 49.36 -36.60
C THR A 28 -10.99 47.84 -36.71
N MET A 29 -10.34 47.21 -37.69
CA MET A 29 -10.45 45.75 -37.91
C MET A 29 -9.36 44.92 -37.20
N ALA A 30 -8.43 45.56 -36.48
CA ALA A 30 -7.37 44.86 -35.74
C ALA A 30 -7.85 44.33 -34.38
N LEU A 31 -8.65 45.11 -33.64
CA LEU A 31 -9.07 44.77 -32.28
C LEU A 31 -9.94 43.50 -32.24
N ALA A 32 -10.90 43.34 -33.15
CA ALA A 32 -11.78 42.17 -33.18
C ALA A 32 -11.01 40.84 -33.31
N VAL A 33 -9.96 40.82 -34.15
CA VAL A 33 -9.10 39.63 -34.33
C VAL A 33 -8.22 39.39 -33.09
N HIS A 34 -7.79 40.43 -32.39
CA HIS A 34 -7.00 40.29 -31.16
C HIS A 34 -7.84 39.78 -29.98
N PHE A 35 -9.12 40.15 -29.88
CA PHE A 35 -10.00 39.63 -28.82
C PHE A 35 -10.38 38.16 -29.02
N LEU A 36 -10.69 37.71 -30.26
CA LEU A 36 -10.88 36.27 -30.50
C LEU A 36 -9.55 35.49 -30.37
N GLY A 37 -8.44 36.05 -30.85
CA GLY A 37 -7.11 35.44 -30.76
C GLY A 37 -6.57 35.32 -29.33
N ALA A 38 -7.00 36.17 -28.40
CA ALA A 38 -6.66 36.09 -26.97
C ALA A 38 -7.63 35.20 -26.16
N ALA A 39 -8.86 35.03 -26.63
CA ALA A 39 -9.83 34.14 -25.98
C ALA A 39 -9.50 32.66 -26.17
N LEU A 40 -9.06 32.23 -27.37
CA LEU A 40 -8.74 30.82 -27.65
C LEU A 40 -7.67 30.21 -26.71
N PRO A 41 -6.50 30.86 -26.49
CA PRO A 41 -5.52 30.36 -25.53
C PRO A 41 -6.02 30.35 -24.08
N LEU A 42 -6.94 31.25 -23.73
CA LEU A 42 -7.51 31.33 -22.39
C LEU A 42 -8.60 30.27 -22.16
N LEU A 43 -9.35 29.87 -23.18
CA LEU A 43 -10.20 28.66 -23.12
C LEU A 43 -9.37 27.38 -23.09
N LEU A 44 -8.21 27.33 -23.75
CA LEU A 44 -7.29 26.18 -23.67
C LEU A 44 -6.61 26.05 -22.29
N LEU A 45 -6.59 27.11 -21.48
CA LEU A 45 -6.24 27.06 -20.05
C LEU A 45 -7.40 26.59 -19.15
N PHE A 46 -8.59 26.40 -19.73
CA PHE A 46 -9.70 25.63 -19.17
C PHE A 46 -9.89 24.30 -19.92
N ALA A 47 -8.79 23.72 -20.42
CA ALA A 47 -8.67 22.27 -20.34
C ALA A 47 -8.81 21.91 -18.85
N VAL A 48 -9.99 21.44 -18.46
CA VAL A 48 -10.16 20.74 -17.19
C VAL A 48 -9.19 19.58 -17.25
N ALA A 49 -8.21 19.55 -16.35
CA ALA A 49 -7.54 18.29 -16.05
C ALA A 49 -8.65 17.41 -15.47
N GLU A 50 -9.16 16.47 -16.27
CA GLU A 50 -9.99 15.40 -15.75
C GLU A 50 -9.22 14.77 -14.59
N ALA A 51 -9.88 14.69 -13.44
CA ALA A 51 -9.23 14.30 -12.22
C ALA A 51 -8.93 12.81 -12.36
N ALA A 52 -7.68 12.48 -12.68
CA ALA A 52 -7.15 11.13 -12.63
C ALA A 52 -7.69 10.47 -11.35
N GLY A 53 -8.34 9.32 -11.53
CA GLY A 53 -9.30 8.75 -10.56
C GLY A 53 -8.84 8.84 -9.11
N GLU A 54 -9.78 9.06 -8.20
CA GLU A 54 -9.45 9.24 -6.79
C GLU A 54 -9.59 7.95 -5.98
N VAL A 55 -8.62 7.70 -5.09
CA VAL A 55 -8.59 6.51 -4.23
C VAL A 55 -9.00 6.85 -2.79
N GLY A 56 -10.09 6.22 -2.34
CA GLY A 56 -10.68 6.32 -1.02
C GLY A 56 -10.74 4.98 -0.27
N VAL A 57 -11.49 4.96 0.83
CA VAL A 57 -11.64 3.78 1.69
C VAL A 57 -13.07 3.59 2.17
N ASN A 58 -13.46 2.35 2.40
CA ASN A 58 -14.71 1.99 3.07
C ASN A 58 -14.54 2.09 4.60
N TYR A 59 -15.26 2.99 5.26
CA TYR A 59 -15.28 3.09 6.73
C TYR A 59 -16.42 2.24 7.32
N GLY A 60 -16.23 0.93 7.19
CA GLY A 60 -17.00 -0.09 7.90
C GLY A 60 -16.87 0.06 9.42
N ARG A 61 -17.95 -0.32 10.14
CA ARG A 61 -18.14 -0.14 11.58
C ARG A 61 -18.88 -1.32 12.24
N VAL A 62 -18.88 -2.50 11.63
CA VAL A 62 -19.41 -3.77 12.14
C VAL A 62 -18.35 -4.41 13.05
N ALA A 63 -18.03 -3.70 14.14
CA ALA A 63 -17.02 -4.09 15.12
C ALA A 63 -17.22 -3.36 16.45
N ASN A 64 -16.78 -4.00 17.55
CA ASN A 64 -17.02 -3.50 18.92
C ASN A 64 -15.82 -2.80 19.57
N ASN A 65 -14.71 -2.64 18.84
CA ASN A 65 -13.41 -2.20 19.37
C ASN A 65 -12.74 -1.06 18.57
N LEU A 66 -13.48 -0.40 17.67
CA LEU A 66 -12.94 0.64 16.79
C LEU A 66 -12.68 1.98 17.52
N PRO A 67 -11.77 2.84 16.98
CA PRO A 67 -11.55 4.18 17.51
C PRO A 67 -12.76 5.09 17.35
N ASP A 68 -12.78 6.20 18.11
CA ASP A 68 -13.79 7.22 17.94
C ASP A 68 -13.64 7.97 16.59
N PRO A 69 -14.73 8.49 15.99
CA PRO A 69 -14.65 9.13 14.67
C PRO A 69 -13.71 10.35 14.56
N ALA A 70 -13.38 11.07 15.65
CA ALA A 70 -12.39 12.15 15.60
C ALA A 70 -10.95 11.62 15.50
N SER A 71 -10.64 10.52 16.20
CA SER A 71 -9.39 9.78 16.03
C SER A 71 -9.27 9.21 14.61
N VAL A 72 -10.35 8.64 14.06
CA VAL A 72 -10.38 8.13 12.68
C VAL A 72 -10.16 9.25 11.65
N VAL A 73 -10.78 10.42 11.82
CA VAL A 73 -10.54 11.60 10.95
C VAL A 73 -9.08 12.07 11.02
N THR A 74 -8.43 11.94 12.17
CA THR A 74 -6.99 12.24 12.33
C THR A 74 -6.15 11.21 11.56
N LEU A 75 -6.47 9.92 11.67
CA LEU A 75 -5.81 8.82 10.97
C LEU A 75 -5.89 8.95 9.45
N LEU A 76 -7.08 9.25 8.92
CA LEU A 76 -7.32 9.47 7.49
C LEU A 76 -6.42 10.59 6.95
N LYS A 77 -6.41 11.75 7.62
CA LYS A 77 -5.56 12.89 7.25
C LYS A 77 -4.07 12.59 7.33
N GLN A 78 -3.61 11.87 8.36
CA GLN A 78 -2.20 11.51 8.51
C GLN A 78 -1.70 10.60 7.38
N ASN A 79 -2.55 9.74 6.84
CA ASN A 79 -2.21 8.80 5.76
C ASN A 79 -2.55 9.34 4.36
N GLY A 80 -3.05 10.58 4.24
CA GLY A 80 -3.38 11.21 2.96
C GLY A 80 -4.70 10.75 2.33
N ILE A 81 -5.56 10.05 3.06
CA ILE A 81 -6.83 9.50 2.54
C ILE A 81 -7.85 10.64 2.42
N THR A 82 -8.25 10.96 1.17
CA THR A 82 -9.10 12.10 0.83
C THR A 82 -10.59 11.77 0.65
N MET A 83 -10.96 10.49 0.65
CA MET A 83 -12.31 10.04 0.29
C MET A 83 -12.75 8.83 1.13
N VAL A 84 -14.01 8.82 1.61
CA VAL A 84 -14.59 7.71 2.40
C VAL A 84 -16.00 7.31 1.94
N LYS A 85 -16.29 6.01 1.88
CA LYS A 85 -17.66 5.46 1.77
C LYS A 85 -18.15 5.03 3.16
N LEU A 86 -19.37 5.43 3.51
CA LEU A 86 -20.07 5.06 4.74
C LEU A 86 -21.28 4.19 4.39
N PHE A 87 -21.46 3.08 5.11
CA PHE A 87 -22.63 2.20 5.00
C PHE A 87 -23.88 2.73 5.74
N ASP A 88 -23.87 4.01 6.11
CA ASP A 88 -24.98 4.72 6.74
C ASP A 88 -24.85 6.24 6.51
N ALA A 89 -25.62 7.04 7.26
CA ALA A 89 -25.44 8.47 7.41
C ALA A 89 -25.22 8.88 8.88
N ASN A 90 -24.30 8.21 9.58
CA ASN A 90 -24.10 8.38 11.03
C ASN A 90 -23.73 9.82 11.42
N GLN A 91 -24.58 10.46 12.23
CA GLN A 91 -24.41 11.84 12.67
C GLN A 91 -23.04 12.11 13.34
N LYS A 92 -22.51 11.19 14.15
CA LYS A 92 -21.22 11.39 14.84
C LYS A 92 -20.07 11.41 13.82
N VAL A 93 -20.06 10.46 12.90
CA VAL A 93 -19.05 10.38 11.83
C VAL A 93 -19.15 11.59 10.89
N LEU A 94 -20.35 11.93 10.42
CA LEU A 94 -20.57 13.09 9.54
C LEU A 94 -20.22 14.42 10.21
N THR A 95 -20.41 14.55 11.52
CA THR A 95 -19.98 15.75 12.29
C THR A 95 -18.46 15.79 12.46
N SER A 96 -17.79 14.66 12.73
CA SER A 96 -16.32 14.61 12.80
C SER A 96 -15.65 14.90 11.46
N LEU A 97 -16.30 14.58 10.33
CA LEU A 97 -15.82 14.88 8.98
C LEU A 97 -16.02 16.35 8.56
N ALA A 98 -16.63 17.20 9.40
CA ALA A 98 -16.87 18.61 9.08
C ALA A 98 -15.57 19.42 8.96
N ASN A 99 -15.47 20.23 7.90
CA ASN A 99 -14.33 21.08 7.54
C ASN A 99 -13.01 20.30 7.36
N THR A 100 -13.09 19.01 7.01
CA THR A 100 -11.90 18.17 6.84
C THR A 100 -11.27 18.25 5.46
N GLY A 101 -12.06 18.52 4.42
CA GLY A 101 -11.69 18.34 3.01
C GLY A 101 -11.81 16.88 2.52
N ILE A 102 -12.29 15.96 3.37
CA ILE A 102 -12.50 14.56 3.00
C ILE A 102 -13.87 14.43 2.32
N LYS A 103 -13.88 13.91 1.09
CA LYS A 103 -15.10 13.56 0.34
C LYS A 103 -15.82 12.38 0.99
N VAL A 104 -17.16 12.40 1.00
CA VAL A 104 -17.98 11.35 1.62
C VAL A 104 -19.02 10.81 0.64
N MET A 105 -19.08 9.49 0.48
CA MET A 105 -20.29 8.80 0.03
C MET A 105 -21.06 8.35 1.28
N VAL A 106 -22.34 8.71 1.37
CA VAL A 106 -23.25 8.21 2.40
C VAL A 106 -24.20 7.19 1.79
N MET A 107 -24.72 6.27 2.60
CA MET A 107 -25.63 5.23 2.13
C MET A 107 -27.02 5.37 2.74
N LEU A 108 -28.05 5.20 1.92
CA LEU A 108 -29.39 4.83 2.35
C LEU A 108 -29.39 3.31 2.58
N PRO A 109 -29.54 2.81 3.81
CA PRO A 109 -29.52 1.37 4.07
C PRO A 109 -30.65 0.62 3.35
N ASN A 110 -30.46 -0.67 3.07
CA ASN A 110 -31.40 -1.49 2.29
C ASN A 110 -32.81 -1.49 2.93
N GLU A 111 -32.88 -1.53 4.25
CA GLU A 111 -34.10 -1.44 5.06
C GLU A 111 -34.91 -0.14 4.89
N ASP A 112 -34.29 0.98 4.49
CA ASP A 112 -35.00 2.25 4.21
C ASP A 112 -35.51 2.34 2.75
N VAL A 113 -34.99 1.51 1.81
CA VAL A 113 -35.22 1.66 0.36
C VAL A 113 -36.71 1.65 0.01
N ALA A 114 -37.50 0.68 0.48
CA ALA A 114 -38.94 0.62 0.22
C ALA A 114 -39.72 1.84 0.77
N ALA A 115 -39.29 2.39 1.92
CA ALA A 115 -39.92 3.56 2.54
C ALA A 115 -39.58 4.86 1.78
N VAL A 116 -38.42 4.93 1.13
CA VAL A 116 -38.00 6.04 0.26
C VAL A 116 -38.59 5.90 -1.16
N ALA A 117 -38.70 4.68 -1.69
CA ALA A 117 -39.32 4.37 -2.97
C ALA A 117 -40.81 4.76 -3.02
N SER A 118 -41.56 4.38 -1.97
CA SER A 118 -43.00 4.61 -1.87
C SER A 118 -43.39 6.05 -1.50
N SER A 119 -42.45 6.90 -1.07
CA SER A 119 -42.76 8.21 -0.48
C SER A 119 -41.70 9.30 -0.78
N PRO A 120 -41.98 10.22 -1.73
CA PRO A 120 -41.12 11.37 -1.99
C PRO A 120 -40.94 12.32 -0.80
N SER A 121 -41.90 12.37 0.14
CA SER A 121 -41.75 13.14 1.38
C SER A 121 -40.81 12.46 2.38
N THR A 122 -40.79 11.12 2.44
CA THR A 122 -39.79 10.36 3.21
C THR A 122 -38.39 10.60 2.63
N ALA A 123 -38.25 10.52 1.31
CA ALA A 123 -36.98 10.83 0.62
C ALA A 123 -36.49 12.26 0.90
N LEU A 124 -37.39 13.26 0.89
CA LEU A 124 -37.06 14.65 1.22
C LEU A 124 -36.68 14.82 2.70
N GLN A 125 -37.33 14.11 3.61
CA GLN A 125 -36.98 14.12 5.03
C GLN A 125 -35.60 13.48 5.26
N TRP A 126 -35.32 12.33 4.64
CA TRP A 126 -34.03 11.64 4.69
C TRP A 126 -32.92 12.53 4.14
N ALA A 127 -33.05 13.03 2.91
CA ALA A 127 -32.02 13.88 2.29
C ALA A 127 -31.77 15.18 3.06
N ARG A 128 -32.81 15.75 3.70
CA ARG A 128 -32.66 16.93 4.57
C ARG A 128 -31.88 16.60 5.84
N ALA A 129 -32.20 15.49 6.52
CA ALA A 129 -31.58 15.09 7.77
C ALA A 129 -30.14 14.57 7.59
N ASN A 130 -29.89 13.83 6.49
CA ASN A 130 -28.70 13.01 6.32
C ASN A 130 -27.69 13.59 5.31
N VAL A 131 -28.11 14.51 4.43
CA VAL A 131 -27.21 15.17 3.47
C VAL A 131 -27.17 16.68 3.71
N ALA A 132 -28.31 17.37 3.66
CA ALA A 132 -28.33 18.83 3.73
C ALA A 132 -27.90 19.38 5.11
N ALA A 133 -28.21 18.68 6.20
CA ALA A 133 -27.86 19.10 7.56
C ALA A 133 -26.34 19.22 7.82
N TYR A 134 -25.51 18.52 7.06
CA TYR A 134 -24.04 18.51 7.21
C TYR A 134 -23.33 19.38 6.15
N ARG A 135 -24.05 19.86 5.13
CA ARG A 135 -23.49 20.63 4.02
C ARG A 135 -23.52 22.13 4.29
N PRO A 136 -22.52 22.91 3.85
CA PRO A 136 -21.35 22.49 3.05
C PRO A 136 -20.18 21.97 3.90
N ALA A 137 -20.27 21.96 5.24
CA ALA A 137 -19.13 21.68 6.11
C ALA A 137 -18.51 20.28 5.90
N THR A 138 -19.34 19.24 5.76
CA THR A 138 -18.91 17.89 5.41
C THR A 138 -19.13 17.67 3.92
N GLN A 139 -18.07 17.29 3.20
CA GLN A 139 -18.05 17.19 1.74
C GLN A 139 -18.69 15.88 1.24
N ILE A 140 -19.96 15.65 1.61
CA ILE A 140 -20.77 14.61 0.99
C ILE A 140 -20.86 14.91 -0.51
N HIS A 141 -20.53 13.94 -1.36
CA HIS A 141 -20.47 14.10 -2.82
C HIS A 141 -21.38 13.10 -3.56
N ALA A 142 -21.84 12.05 -2.88
CA ALA A 142 -22.71 11.03 -3.44
C ALA A 142 -23.61 10.38 -2.36
N VAL A 143 -24.75 9.87 -2.79
CA VAL A 143 -25.62 8.97 -2.03
C VAL A 143 -25.67 7.61 -2.74
N ALA A 144 -25.22 6.57 -2.06
CA ALA A 144 -25.49 5.18 -2.41
C ALA A 144 -26.92 4.81 -1.95
N VAL A 145 -27.74 4.31 -2.87
CA VAL A 145 -29.12 3.87 -2.59
C VAL A 145 -29.12 2.36 -2.48
N GLY A 146 -29.10 1.86 -1.24
CA GLY A 146 -28.79 0.48 -0.91
C GLY A 146 -27.32 0.11 -1.12
N ASN A 147 -27.02 -1.18 -0.97
CA ASN A 147 -25.76 -1.86 -1.30
C ASN A 147 -26.09 -3.33 -1.60
N GLU A 148 -25.68 -3.84 -2.76
CA GLU A 148 -25.75 -5.27 -3.13
C GLU A 148 -27.16 -5.89 -2.96
N VAL A 149 -28.18 -5.10 -3.30
CA VAL A 149 -29.59 -5.43 -3.05
C VAL A 149 -30.04 -6.67 -3.84
N PHE A 150 -29.45 -6.94 -5.01
CA PHE A 150 -29.81 -8.07 -5.86
C PHE A 150 -29.57 -9.46 -5.25
N ASP A 151 -28.66 -9.58 -4.28
CA ASP A 151 -28.45 -10.80 -3.47
C ASP A 151 -28.98 -10.62 -2.04
N SER A 152 -28.59 -9.53 -1.37
CA SER A 152 -28.89 -9.34 0.06
C SER A 152 -30.38 -9.07 0.35
N ARG A 153 -31.11 -8.46 -0.59
CA ARG A 153 -32.52 -8.04 -0.46
C ARG A 153 -33.27 -8.04 -1.81
N PRO A 154 -33.36 -9.18 -2.54
CA PRO A 154 -33.99 -9.26 -3.86
C PRO A 154 -35.49 -8.88 -3.85
N ASP A 155 -36.13 -8.88 -2.68
CA ASP A 155 -37.49 -8.38 -2.49
C ASP A 155 -37.64 -6.87 -2.75
N LEU A 156 -36.53 -6.12 -2.75
CA LEU A 156 -36.47 -4.67 -2.98
C LEU A 156 -36.06 -4.30 -4.42
N ASN A 157 -35.87 -5.27 -5.33
CA ASN A 157 -35.37 -5.02 -6.68
C ASN A 157 -36.23 -4.01 -7.47
N SER A 158 -37.54 -4.01 -7.28
CA SER A 158 -38.47 -3.05 -7.89
C SER A 158 -38.47 -1.65 -7.25
N ASP A 159 -37.96 -1.53 -6.01
CA ASP A 159 -37.97 -0.27 -5.24
C ASP A 159 -36.69 0.57 -5.44
N LEU A 160 -35.59 -0.03 -5.92
CA LEU A 160 -34.31 0.63 -6.17
C LEU A 160 -34.43 1.91 -7.01
N VAL A 161 -34.89 1.80 -8.25
CA VAL A 161 -34.95 2.94 -9.20
C VAL A 161 -35.97 4.00 -8.76
N PRO A 162 -37.15 3.66 -8.21
CA PRO A 162 -38.01 4.62 -7.52
C PRO A 162 -37.33 5.34 -6.35
N ALA A 163 -36.57 4.64 -5.50
CA ALA A 163 -35.85 5.25 -4.38
C ALA A 163 -34.76 6.23 -4.88
N MET A 164 -33.95 5.81 -5.86
CA MET A 164 -32.95 6.67 -6.52
C MET A 164 -33.60 7.93 -7.11
N THR A 165 -34.73 7.77 -7.79
CA THR A 165 -35.53 8.87 -8.37
C THR A 165 -36.02 9.84 -7.30
N ASN A 166 -36.55 9.34 -6.19
CA ASN A 166 -37.06 10.17 -5.10
C ASN A 166 -35.92 10.88 -4.33
N ILE A 167 -34.76 10.25 -4.14
CA ILE A 167 -33.58 10.88 -3.55
C ILE A 167 -33.04 11.98 -4.47
N GLN A 168 -32.96 11.77 -5.78
CA GLN A 168 -32.55 12.82 -6.73
C GLN A 168 -33.54 14.00 -6.73
N ALA A 169 -34.85 13.73 -6.71
CA ALA A 169 -35.87 14.77 -6.62
C ALA A 169 -35.83 15.54 -5.28
N ALA A 170 -35.44 14.88 -4.18
CA ALA A 170 -35.21 15.51 -2.90
C ALA A 170 -33.96 16.39 -2.90
N LEU A 171 -32.84 15.90 -3.44
CA LEU A 171 -31.60 16.67 -3.60
C LEU A 171 -31.81 17.89 -4.50
N ALA A 172 -32.62 17.78 -5.56
CA ALA A 172 -32.98 18.90 -6.42
C ALA A 172 -33.78 19.98 -5.66
N GLN A 173 -34.78 19.59 -4.86
CA GLN A 173 -35.53 20.51 -4.00
C GLN A 173 -34.66 21.19 -2.92
N LEU A 174 -33.56 20.56 -2.52
CA LEU A 174 -32.58 21.08 -1.57
C LEU A 174 -31.47 21.91 -2.26
N ASN A 175 -31.49 22.04 -3.59
CA ASN A 175 -30.45 22.67 -4.43
C ASN A 175 -29.07 21.97 -4.37
N LEU A 176 -29.07 20.65 -4.11
CA LEU A 176 -27.86 19.82 -3.97
C LEU A 176 -27.61 18.87 -5.16
N ALA A 177 -28.55 18.73 -6.09
CA ALA A 177 -28.49 17.74 -7.19
C ALA A 177 -27.32 17.92 -8.19
N ASN A 178 -26.65 19.07 -8.21
CA ASN A 178 -25.42 19.26 -8.98
C ASN A 178 -24.18 18.74 -8.24
N ASP A 179 -24.20 18.87 -6.91
CA ASP A 179 -23.07 18.61 -6.00
C ASP A 179 -23.21 17.24 -5.29
N VAL A 180 -24.26 16.49 -5.59
CA VAL A 180 -24.53 15.15 -5.05
C VAL A 180 -24.98 14.25 -6.18
N LYS A 181 -24.22 13.20 -6.43
CA LYS A 181 -24.60 12.12 -7.34
C LYS A 181 -25.42 11.06 -6.60
N VAL A 182 -26.33 10.42 -7.31
CA VAL A 182 -27.12 9.30 -6.79
C VAL A 182 -26.69 8.06 -7.54
N THR A 183 -26.20 7.06 -6.81
CA THR A 183 -25.71 5.78 -7.32
C THR A 183 -26.32 4.64 -6.52
N THR A 184 -26.08 3.41 -6.93
CA THR A 184 -26.32 2.21 -6.11
C THR A 184 -25.15 1.25 -6.34
N PRO A 185 -24.48 0.76 -5.28
CA PRO A 185 -23.48 -0.30 -5.36
C PRO A 185 -24.16 -1.64 -5.69
N ILE A 186 -23.80 -2.22 -6.83
CA ILE A 186 -24.17 -3.57 -7.21
C ILE A 186 -22.99 -4.52 -6.95
N ALA A 187 -23.27 -5.76 -6.55
CA ALA A 187 -22.27 -6.81 -6.49
C ALA A 187 -21.93 -7.30 -7.90
N PHE A 188 -20.75 -7.89 -8.08
CA PHE A 188 -20.34 -8.45 -9.38
C PHE A 188 -21.23 -9.61 -9.85
N ASP A 189 -21.95 -10.30 -8.94
CA ASP A 189 -22.95 -11.34 -9.29
C ASP A 189 -24.13 -10.82 -10.12
N ALA A 190 -24.30 -9.50 -10.25
CA ALA A 190 -25.32 -8.89 -11.12
C ALA A 190 -25.12 -9.24 -12.61
N LEU A 191 -23.94 -9.75 -13.00
CA LEU A 191 -23.68 -10.31 -14.32
C LEU A 191 -24.03 -11.80 -14.37
N ALA A 192 -24.68 -12.25 -15.45
CA ALA A 192 -24.90 -13.68 -15.70
C ALA A 192 -23.69 -14.33 -16.39
N GLU A 193 -23.07 -13.60 -17.31
CA GLU A 193 -21.84 -14.01 -17.99
C GLU A 193 -20.79 -12.90 -17.83
N SER A 194 -19.52 -13.28 -17.69
CA SER A 194 -18.39 -12.35 -17.57
C SER A 194 -17.08 -12.89 -18.16
N TRP A 195 -17.12 -14.05 -18.81
CA TRP A 195 -15.96 -14.69 -19.43
C TRP A 195 -16.32 -15.24 -20.83
N PRO A 196 -15.63 -14.81 -21.91
CA PRO A 196 -14.65 -13.72 -21.95
C PRO A 196 -15.32 -12.38 -21.61
N PRO A 197 -14.56 -11.33 -21.21
CA PRO A 197 -15.15 -10.05 -20.80
C PRO A 197 -16.13 -9.44 -21.81
N SER A 198 -15.90 -9.60 -23.11
CA SER A 198 -16.80 -9.14 -24.17
C SER A 198 -18.16 -9.85 -24.24
N ALA A 199 -18.32 -10.97 -23.52
CA ALA A 199 -19.61 -11.64 -23.32
C ALA A 199 -20.38 -11.10 -22.08
N GLY A 200 -19.86 -10.07 -21.42
CA GLY A 200 -20.44 -9.47 -20.21
C GLY A 200 -21.89 -9.03 -20.41
N VAL A 201 -22.82 -9.62 -19.65
CA VAL A 201 -24.26 -9.25 -19.63
C VAL A 201 -24.84 -9.35 -18.22
N PHE A 202 -25.76 -8.44 -17.88
CA PHE A 202 -26.52 -8.50 -16.62
C PHE A 202 -27.50 -9.69 -16.62
N ARG A 203 -27.79 -10.25 -15.43
CA ARG A 203 -28.73 -11.38 -15.31
C ARG A 203 -30.14 -11.04 -15.83
N ASP A 204 -30.75 -11.97 -16.54
CA ASP A 204 -32.08 -11.83 -17.18
C ASP A 204 -33.19 -11.31 -16.23
N ASP A 205 -33.13 -11.67 -14.95
CA ASP A 205 -34.12 -11.29 -13.94
C ASP A 205 -34.10 -9.79 -13.59
N ILE A 206 -32.94 -9.13 -13.72
CA ILE A 206 -32.74 -7.71 -13.42
C ILE A 206 -32.42 -6.86 -14.66
N ALA A 207 -31.90 -7.43 -15.74
CA ALA A 207 -31.34 -6.72 -16.90
C ALA A 207 -32.30 -5.68 -17.50
N GLN A 208 -33.47 -6.12 -17.97
CA GLN A 208 -34.47 -5.21 -18.57
C GLN A 208 -35.39 -4.56 -17.52
N ALA A 209 -35.59 -5.21 -16.37
CA ALA A 209 -36.56 -4.79 -15.36
C ALA A 209 -36.04 -3.71 -14.41
N VAL A 210 -34.75 -3.74 -14.08
CA VAL A 210 -34.13 -2.87 -13.06
C VAL A 210 -32.87 -2.20 -13.58
N MET A 211 -31.91 -2.95 -14.15
CA MET A 211 -30.64 -2.38 -14.62
C MET A 211 -30.84 -1.38 -15.75
N LYS A 212 -31.62 -1.69 -16.79
CA LYS A 212 -31.84 -0.76 -17.90
C LYS A 212 -32.51 0.57 -17.47
N PRO A 213 -33.57 0.58 -16.64
CA PRO A 213 -34.08 1.81 -16.02
C PRO A 213 -33.09 2.52 -15.07
N MET A 214 -32.22 1.78 -14.38
CA MET A 214 -31.19 2.33 -13.49
C MET A 214 -30.11 3.07 -14.29
N LEU A 215 -29.56 2.45 -15.33
CA LEU A 215 -28.54 3.07 -16.19
C LEU A 215 -29.10 4.31 -16.92
N ASP A 216 -30.36 4.26 -17.39
CA ASP A 216 -31.09 5.42 -17.92
C ASP A 216 -31.27 6.55 -16.89
N PHE A 217 -31.55 6.23 -15.63
CA PHE A 217 -31.57 7.21 -14.55
C PHE A 217 -30.17 7.84 -14.31
N LEU A 218 -29.12 7.02 -14.30
CA LEU A 218 -27.75 7.46 -14.02
C LEU A 218 -27.22 8.36 -15.14
N ASP A 219 -27.40 7.98 -16.41
CA ASP A 219 -27.02 8.79 -17.58
C ASP A 219 -27.78 10.14 -17.59
N ARG A 220 -29.11 10.11 -17.48
CA ARG A 220 -29.95 11.34 -17.47
C ARG A 220 -29.72 12.26 -16.26
N THR A 221 -29.00 11.82 -15.23
CA THR A 221 -28.61 12.63 -14.07
C THR A 221 -27.13 13.03 -14.08
N GLY A 222 -26.35 12.58 -15.07
CA GLY A 222 -24.89 12.77 -15.11
C GLY A 222 -24.23 12.13 -13.90
N SER A 223 -24.65 10.93 -13.54
CA SER A 223 -24.15 10.10 -12.45
C SER A 223 -23.28 8.96 -12.99
N TYR A 224 -22.98 7.96 -12.17
CA TYR A 224 -22.19 6.78 -12.51
C TYR A 224 -22.79 5.54 -11.85
N LEU A 225 -22.53 4.35 -12.42
CA LEU A 225 -22.81 3.09 -11.74
C LEU A 225 -21.74 2.87 -10.66
N THR A 226 -22.11 2.30 -9.51
CA THR A 226 -21.14 1.82 -8.52
C THR A 226 -21.18 0.30 -8.52
N VAL A 227 -20.02 -0.33 -8.61
CA VAL A 227 -19.87 -1.79 -8.63
C VAL A 227 -18.84 -2.21 -7.58
N ASN A 228 -19.16 -3.26 -6.82
CA ASN A 228 -18.29 -3.88 -5.85
C ASN A 228 -17.61 -5.08 -6.53
N ILE A 229 -16.28 -5.07 -6.64
CA ILE A 229 -15.51 -6.08 -7.39
C ILE A 229 -14.37 -6.60 -6.51
N TYR A 230 -14.37 -7.92 -6.30
CA TYR A 230 -13.38 -8.61 -5.48
C TYR A 230 -12.71 -9.74 -6.28
N PRO A 231 -11.56 -9.48 -6.95
CA PRO A 231 -10.78 -10.51 -7.65
C PRO A 231 -10.37 -11.70 -6.78
N PHE A 232 -10.24 -11.47 -5.46
CA PHE A 232 -10.04 -12.49 -4.43
C PHE A 232 -11.14 -13.56 -4.41
N LEU A 233 -12.41 -13.20 -4.58
CA LEU A 233 -13.52 -14.15 -4.53
C LEU A 233 -13.51 -15.06 -5.76
N ALA A 234 -13.43 -14.46 -6.96
CA ALA A 234 -13.33 -15.21 -8.20
C ALA A 234 -12.12 -16.17 -8.21
N TYR A 235 -10.95 -15.72 -7.71
CA TYR A 235 -9.80 -16.61 -7.51
C TYR A 235 -10.06 -17.74 -6.50
N ALA A 236 -10.80 -17.48 -5.42
CA ALA A 236 -11.11 -18.50 -4.42
C ALA A 236 -12.09 -19.56 -4.94
N ASP A 237 -12.98 -19.19 -5.87
CA ASP A 237 -13.94 -20.09 -6.52
C ASP A 237 -13.30 -20.94 -7.64
N ASP A 238 -12.38 -20.38 -8.43
CA ASP A 238 -11.64 -21.12 -9.48
C ASP A 238 -10.11 -20.83 -9.48
N PRO A 239 -9.37 -21.35 -8.49
CA PRO A 239 -7.92 -21.19 -8.40
C PRO A 239 -7.12 -22.05 -9.40
N ASP A 240 -7.78 -22.96 -10.13
CA ASP A 240 -7.16 -23.81 -11.15
C ASP A 240 -7.15 -23.13 -12.54
N GLN A 241 -8.14 -22.27 -12.86
CA GLN A 241 -8.11 -21.44 -14.07
C GLN A 241 -7.53 -20.03 -13.81
N ILE A 242 -7.81 -19.43 -12.65
CA ILE A 242 -7.40 -18.05 -12.35
C ILE A 242 -6.06 -18.07 -11.60
N SER A 243 -5.00 -17.50 -12.20
CA SER A 243 -3.71 -17.41 -11.53
C SER A 243 -3.69 -16.35 -10.43
N LEU A 244 -2.99 -16.61 -9.33
CA LEU A 244 -2.89 -15.66 -8.22
C LEU A 244 -2.22 -14.35 -8.65
N ASP A 245 -1.18 -14.39 -9.50
CA ASP A 245 -0.54 -13.18 -10.04
C ASP A 245 -1.55 -12.32 -10.84
N TYR A 246 -2.52 -12.93 -11.54
CA TYR A 246 -3.59 -12.20 -12.26
C TYR A 246 -4.64 -11.60 -11.32
N ALA A 247 -5.05 -12.34 -10.27
CA ALA A 247 -5.99 -11.86 -9.26
C ALA A 247 -5.39 -10.73 -8.39
N LEU A 248 -4.09 -10.79 -8.09
CA LEU A 248 -3.36 -9.73 -7.37
C LEU A 248 -3.09 -8.48 -8.23
N GLY A 249 -3.23 -8.56 -9.55
CA GLY A 249 -2.81 -7.50 -10.47
C GLY A 249 -1.28 -7.33 -10.55
N ASN A 250 -0.53 -8.40 -10.27
CA ASN A 250 0.91 -8.45 -10.47
C ASN A 250 1.25 -8.53 -11.97
N THR A 251 2.54 -8.39 -12.32
CA THR A 251 3.05 -8.57 -13.68
C THR A 251 2.84 -10.00 -14.20
N ASN A 252 1.66 -10.29 -14.74
CA ASN A 252 1.28 -11.60 -15.28
C ASN A 252 1.74 -11.77 -16.75
N PRO A 253 2.69 -12.69 -17.06
CA PRO A 253 3.10 -12.97 -18.44
C PRO A 253 2.09 -13.81 -19.22
N ALA A 254 1.16 -14.48 -18.54
CA ALA A 254 0.02 -15.18 -19.14
C ALA A 254 -1.21 -14.24 -19.17
N ALA A 255 -1.00 -12.99 -19.59
CA ALA A 255 -2.04 -11.98 -19.68
C ALA A 255 -3.21 -12.46 -20.56
N VAL A 256 -4.43 -12.29 -20.07
CA VAL A 256 -5.58 -13.07 -20.51
C VAL A 256 -6.23 -12.42 -21.72
N ARG A 257 -6.13 -13.08 -22.87
CA ARG A 257 -6.75 -12.62 -24.12
C ARG A 257 -8.25 -12.88 -24.11
N ASP A 258 -9.02 -11.84 -24.35
CA ASP A 258 -10.41 -11.92 -24.80
C ASP A 258 -10.39 -12.36 -26.27
N ASP A 259 -10.90 -13.55 -26.58
CA ASP A 259 -10.61 -14.15 -27.89
C ASP A 259 -11.42 -13.53 -29.05
N ASP A 260 -12.62 -13.01 -28.76
CA ASP A 260 -13.55 -12.41 -29.71
C ASP A 260 -13.15 -10.96 -30.11
N THR A 261 -12.71 -10.15 -29.15
CA THR A 261 -12.23 -8.77 -29.41
C THR A 261 -10.73 -8.72 -29.69
N GLY A 262 -9.96 -9.62 -29.08
CA GLY A 262 -8.51 -9.60 -29.09
C GLY A 262 -7.85 -8.65 -28.10
N LEU A 263 -8.61 -8.04 -27.19
CA LEU A 263 -8.08 -7.30 -26.05
C LEU A 263 -7.34 -8.24 -25.10
N VAL A 264 -6.42 -7.69 -24.31
CA VAL A 264 -5.59 -8.46 -23.36
C VAL A 264 -5.71 -7.84 -21.98
N ASN A 265 -6.31 -8.58 -21.05
CA ASN A 265 -6.47 -8.19 -19.67
C ASN A 265 -5.24 -8.58 -18.86
N HIS A 266 -4.65 -7.61 -18.17
CA HIS A 266 -3.41 -7.79 -17.41
C HIS A 266 -3.66 -8.07 -15.92
N SER A 267 -4.79 -7.59 -15.37
CA SER A 267 -5.31 -8.00 -14.06
C SER A 267 -6.74 -8.52 -14.16
N LEU A 268 -7.17 -9.34 -13.20
CA LEU A 268 -8.56 -9.81 -13.12
C LEU A 268 -9.54 -8.65 -12.85
N LEU A 269 -9.10 -7.60 -12.15
CA LEU A 269 -9.88 -6.38 -11.95
C LEU A 269 -10.21 -5.69 -13.28
N ASP A 270 -9.30 -5.71 -14.26
CA ASP A 270 -9.58 -5.20 -15.62
C ASP A 270 -10.70 -6.00 -16.27
N ALA A 271 -10.59 -7.34 -16.27
CA ALA A 271 -11.57 -8.22 -16.91
C ALA A 271 -12.97 -8.10 -16.29
N GLN A 272 -13.05 -7.95 -14.96
CA GLN A 272 -14.33 -7.75 -14.27
C GLN A 272 -14.92 -6.35 -14.56
N LEU A 273 -14.09 -5.31 -14.61
CA LEU A 273 -14.58 -3.96 -14.94
C LEU A 273 -14.97 -3.84 -16.43
N ASP A 274 -14.22 -4.47 -17.34
CA ASP A 274 -14.56 -4.58 -18.77
C ASP A 274 -15.86 -5.35 -18.97
N ALA A 275 -16.04 -6.51 -18.33
CA ALA A 275 -17.31 -7.25 -18.36
C ALA A 275 -18.49 -6.40 -17.88
N THR A 276 -18.28 -5.54 -16.86
CA THR A 276 -19.29 -4.58 -16.39
C THR A 276 -19.61 -3.53 -17.46
N TYR A 277 -18.60 -3.01 -18.18
CA TYR A 277 -18.79 -2.08 -19.29
C TYR A 277 -19.54 -2.73 -20.47
N TYR A 278 -19.20 -3.97 -20.86
CA TYR A 278 -19.92 -4.70 -21.90
C TYR A 278 -21.40 -4.95 -21.51
N ALA A 279 -21.67 -5.29 -20.24
CA ALA A 279 -23.04 -5.46 -19.74
C ALA A 279 -23.85 -4.14 -19.78
N MET A 280 -23.19 -2.99 -19.55
CA MET A 280 -23.80 -1.66 -19.71
C MET A 280 -24.03 -1.30 -21.18
N GLU A 281 -23.16 -1.75 -22.09
CA GLU A 281 -23.26 -1.54 -23.53
C GLU A 281 -24.40 -2.32 -24.18
N ASP A 282 -24.61 -3.60 -23.83
CA ASP A 282 -25.76 -4.39 -24.31
C ASP A 282 -27.10 -3.73 -23.95
N LEU A 283 -27.22 -3.21 -22.72
CA LEU A 283 -28.41 -2.48 -22.30
C LEU A 283 -28.57 -1.11 -22.99
N GLY A 284 -27.50 -0.58 -23.60
CA GLY A 284 -27.53 0.60 -24.47
C GLY A 284 -26.76 1.83 -23.96
N PHE A 285 -25.82 1.68 -23.00
CA PHE A 285 -25.17 2.80 -22.30
C PHE A 285 -23.63 2.88 -22.51
N PRO A 286 -23.15 3.00 -23.76
CA PRO A 286 -21.72 2.95 -24.12
C PRO A 286 -20.86 4.16 -23.66
N SER A 287 -21.37 5.01 -22.77
CA SER A 287 -20.64 6.19 -22.27
C SER A 287 -20.88 6.47 -20.77
N LEU A 288 -21.61 5.60 -20.08
CA LEU A 288 -21.84 5.74 -18.64
C LEU A 288 -20.63 5.20 -17.88
N ARG A 289 -20.15 5.96 -16.88
CA ARG A 289 -19.00 5.58 -16.04
C ARG A 289 -19.38 4.51 -15.01
N ALA A 290 -18.42 3.65 -14.67
CA ALA A 290 -18.44 2.81 -13.48
C ALA A 290 -17.47 3.37 -12.42
N CYS A 291 -17.74 3.10 -11.15
CA CYS A 291 -16.89 3.42 -10.00
C CYS A 291 -16.78 2.19 -9.10
N LEU A 292 -15.58 1.86 -8.63
CA LEU A 292 -15.33 0.73 -7.74
C LEU A 292 -15.77 1.10 -6.32
N GLY A 293 -17.00 0.73 -5.96
CA GLY A 293 -17.61 1.02 -4.66
C GLY A 293 -16.92 0.30 -3.50
N GLU A 294 -16.39 -0.89 -3.79
CA GLU A 294 -15.62 -1.72 -2.89
C GLU A 294 -14.64 -2.57 -3.71
N THR A 295 -13.39 -2.66 -3.26
CA THR A 295 -12.47 -3.71 -3.69
C THR A 295 -11.40 -3.95 -2.63
N GLY A 296 -10.98 -5.20 -2.42
CA GLY A 296 -9.99 -5.54 -1.40
C GLY A 296 -9.58 -7.00 -1.42
N LEU A 297 -8.64 -7.36 -0.55
CA LEU A 297 -8.20 -8.73 -0.31
C LEU A 297 -7.88 -8.89 1.19
N PRO A 298 -8.45 -9.90 1.88
CA PRO A 298 -8.33 -10.05 3.33
C PRO A 298 -6.92 -10.49 3.75
N SER A 299 -6.41 -9.94 4.85
CA SER A 299 -5.05 -10.17 5.33
C SER A 299 -4.88 -11.45 6.15
N GLY A 300 -5.95 -12.20 6.39
CA GLY A 300 -6.01 -13.33 7.32
C GLY A 300 -7.39 -14.02 7.31
N GLY A 301 -7.54 -15.00 8.19
CA GLY A 301 -8.71 -15.90 8.22
C GLY A 301 -8.44 -17.22 7.50
N ARG A 302 -9.47 -18.06 7.34
CA ARG A 302 -9.34 -19.47 6.92
C ARG A 302 -8.97 -19.73 5.45
N SER A 303 -8.84 -18.70 4.61
CA SER A 303 -8.43 -18.87 3.21
C SER A 303 -6.90 -18.85 3.07
N PRO A 304 -6.27 -19.82 2.37
CA PRO A 304 -4.81 -19.90 2.27
C PRO A 304 -4.17 -18.75 1.48
N VAL A 305 -4.97 -17.97 0.73
CA VAL A 305 -4.52 -16.75 0.05
C VAL A 305 -4.92 -15.47 0.77
N ALA A 306 -5.71 -15.54 1.84
CA ALA A 306 -5.97 -14.40 2.71
C ALA A 306 -4.75 -14.16 3.62
N THR A 307 -3.78 -13.40 3.14
CA THR A 307 -2.51 -13.16 3.84
C THR A 307 -2.10 -11.69 3.77
N VAL A 308 -1.36 -11.22 4.78
CA VAL A 308 -0.80 -9.86 4.83
C VAL A 308 -0.01 -9.52 3.56
N ALA A 309 0.73 -10.49 3.00
CA ALA A 309 1.52 -10.29 1.77
C ALA A 309 0.64 -10.11 0.52
N ASN A 310 -0.42 -10.92 0.38
CA ASN A 310 -1.35 -10.82 -0.75
C ASN A 310 -2.23 -9.56 -0.63
N ALA A 311 -2.71 -9.24 0.57
CA ALA A 311 -3.47 -8.02 0.85
C ALA A 311 -2.65 -6.77 0.54
N HIS A 312 -1.40 -6.72 1.02
CA HIS A 312 -0.44 -5.67 0.69
C HIS A 312 -0.23 -5.55 -0.83
N ALA A 313 0.00 -6.66 -1.55
CA ALA A 313 0.21 -6.65 -2.99
C ALA A 313 -1.01 -6.10 -3.74
N TYR A 314 -2.20 -6.70 -3.54
CA TYR A 314 -3.42 -6.28 -4.24
C TYR A 314 -3.76 -4.81 -3.99
N VAL A 315 -3.79 -4.40 -2.72
CA VAL A 315 -4.19 -3.04 -2.33
C VAL A 315 -3.18 -2.01 -2.83
N ASN A 316 -1.86 -2.28 -2.74
CA ASN A 316 -0.87 -1.36 -3.31
C ASN A 316 -0.89 -1.35 -4.84
N ASN A 317 -1.20 -2.47 -5.53
CA ASN A 317 -1.34 -2.47 -6.98
C ASN A 317 -2.50 -1.56 -7.42
N VAL A 318 -3.66 -1.65 -6.74
CA VAL A 318 -4.82 -0.75 -7.00
C VAL A 318 -4.48 0.71 -6.68
N ILE A 319 -3.92 1.01 -5.50
CA ILE A 319 -3.57 2.38 -5.09
C ILE A 319 -2.54 3.00 -6.04
N ASN A 320 -1.42 2.31 -6.32
CA ASN A 320 -0.37 2.81 -7.19
C ASN A 320 -0.85 2.99 -8.64
N ARG A 321 -1.73 2.11 -9.13
CA ARG A 321 -2.35 2.24 -10.45
C ARG A 321 -3.13 3.55 -10.55
N VAL A 322 -4.01 3.81 -9.59
CA VAL A 322 -4.84 5.02 -9.55
C VAL A 322 -3.98 6.28 -9.39
N LEU A 323 -3.05 6.31 -8.44
CA LEU A 323 -2.09 7.41 -8.23
C LEU A 323 -1.04 7.56 -9.36
N SER A 324 -0.99 6.66 -10.34
CA SER A 324 -0.17 6.82 -11.55
C SER A 324 -0.93 7.43 -12.73
N GLY A 325 -2.26 7.57 -12.62
CA GLY A 325 -3.15 7.94 -13.72
C GLY A 325 -3.46 6.80 -14.70
N ASN A 326 -2.93 5.60 -14.48
CA ASN A 326 -3.19 4.41 -15.31
C ASN A 326 -4.55 3.77 -14.99
N THR A 327 -5.62 4.57 -15.05
CA THR A 327 -6.95 4.21 -14.53
C THR A 327 -7.80 3.41 -15.51
N GLY A 328 -7.65 3.64 -16.82
CA GLY A 328 -8.40 2.94 -17.85
C GLY A 328 -8.04 1.46 -17.99
N THR A 329 -8.95 0.70 -18.58
CA THR A 329 -8.89 -0.75 -18.84
C THR A 329 -8.64 -1.06 -20.33
N PRO A 330 -8.42 -2.31 -20.74
CA PRO A 330 -8.22 -2.65 -22.16
C PRO A 330 -9.38 -2.25 -23.09
N HIS A 331 -10.64 -2.42 -22.67
CA HIS A 331 -11.80 -1.94 -23.44
C HIS A 331 -12.05 -0.45 -23.25
N ARG A 332 -11.81 0.10 -22.05
CA ARG A 332 -12.00 1.53 -21.71
C ARG A 332 -10.69 2.21 -21.31
N PRO A 333 -9.73 2.42 -22.23
CA PRO A 333 -8.39 2.92 -21.92
C PRO A 333 -8.37 4.39 -21.45
N ASP A 334 -9.39 5.17 -21.80
CA ASP A 334 -9.55 6.58 -21.41
C ASP A 334 -10.48 6.76 -20.18
N ALA A 335 -10.81 5.70 -19.44
CA ALA A 335 -11.69 5.78 -18.27
C ALA A 335 -10.95 6.15 -16.97
N ASP A 336 -11.52 7.09 -16.21
CA ASP A 336 -11.17 7.27 -14.79
C ASP A 336 -11.61 6.05 -13.96
N MET A 337 -10.89 5.77 -12.88
CA MET A 337 -11.20 4.71 -11.92
C MET A 337 -11.21 5.30 -10.50
N ASP A 338 -12.34 5.89 -10.13
CA ASP A 338 -12.65 6.26 -8.74
C ASP A 338 -12.90 4.96 -7.94
N VAL A 339 -12.16 4.74 -6.86
CA VAL A 339 -12.15 3.46 -6.10
C VAL A 339 -12.18 3.66 -4.60
N TYR A 340 -12.91 2.81 -3.89
CA TYR A 340 -12.84 2.68 -2.42
C TYR A 340 -12.25 1.33 -2.02
N ILE A 341 -11.08 1.34 -1.39
CA ILE A 341 -10.49 0.14 -0.80
C ILE A 341 -11.38 -0.36 0.34
N PHE A 342 -11.78 -1.62 0.27
CA PHE A 342 -12.47 -2.33 1.35
C PHE A 342 -11.43 -3.08 2.20
N ALA A 343 -11.19 -2.70 3.46
CA ALA A 343 -11.82 -1.64 4.26
C ALA A 343 -10.80 -0.90 5.14
N LEU A 344 -11.24 0.19 5.80
CA LEU A 344 -10.38 0.99 6.66
C LEU A 344 -9.89 0.22 7.90
N PHE A 345 -10.72 -0.65 8.49
CA PHE A 345 -10.41 -1.41 9.70
C PHE A 345 -10.73 -2.90 9.57
N ASN A 346 -10.02 -3.73 10.34
CA ASN A 346 -10.43 -5.11 10.62
C ASN A 346 -11.71 -5.11 11.47
N GLU A 347 -12.77 -5.75 10.99
CA GLU A 347 -14.14 -5.63 11.52
C GLU A 347 -14.59 -6.90 12.26
N ASN A 348 -14.31 -6.97 13.57
CA ASN A 348 -14.44 -8.18 14.39
C ASN A 348 -15.88 -8.68 14.69
N GLN A 349 -16.90 -8.14 14.01
CA GLN A 349 -18.28 -8.66 14.06
C GLN A 349 -18.87 -9.00 12.69
N LYS A 350 -18.07 -8.93 11.60
CA LYS A 350 -18.44 -9.50 10.29
C LYS A 350 -18.18 -11.03 10.27
N GLY A 351 -18.71 -11.70 9.25
CA GLY A 351 -18.50 -13.13 9.01
C GLY A 351 -19.39 -14.06 9.85
N THR A 352 -19.15 -15.35 9.70
CA THR A 352 -19.97 -16.46 10.22
C THR A 352 -19.43 -17.09 11.51
N GLY A 353 -18.24 -16.68 11.96
CA GLY A 353 -17.60 -17.13 13.19
C GLY A 353 -16.21 -16.51 13.36
N PRO A 354 -15.41 -16.94 14.36
CA PRO A 354 -13.99 -16.56 14.43
C PRO A 354 -13.23 -16.95 13.17
N ASP A 355 -12.18 -16.22 12.83
CA ASP A 355 -11.25 -16.48 11.72
C ASP A 355 -11.91 -16.49 10.32
N ASP A 356 -13.09 -15.88 10.21
CA ASP A 356 -13.73 -15.60 8.94
C ASP A 356 -12.98 -14.46 8.23
N VAL A 357 -12.71 -14.61 6.93
CA VAL A 357 -11.93 -13.65 6.14
C VAL A 357 -12.54 -12.24 6.14
N GLU A 358 -13.85 -12.17 6.32
CA GLU A 358 -14.64 -10.96 6.50
C GLU A 358 -14.17 -10.04 7.64
N GLN A 359 -13.43 -10.58 8.62
CA GLN A 359 -12.89 -9.83 9.77
C GLN A 359 -11.53 -9.18 9.46
N HIS A 360 -10.92 -9.48 8.30
CA HIS A 360 -9.51 -9.23 8.01
C HIS A 360 -9.24 -8.33 6.79
N PHE A 361 -10.23 -7.62 6.26
CA PHE A 361 -10.08 -6.69 5.11
C PHE A 361 -9.40 -5.35 5.44
N GLY A 362 -8.99 -5.11 6.68
CA GLY A 362 -8.53 -3.80 7.15
C GLY A 362 -7.17 -3.36 6.62
N LEU A 363 -7.10 -2.09 6.21
CA LEU A 363 -5.85 -1.33 6.12
C LEU A 363 -5.21 -1.14 7.51
N PHE A 364 -6.03 -0.96 8.55
CA PHE A 364 -5.61 -0.79 9.93
C PHE A 364 -6.23 -1.84 10.86
N TYR A 365 -5.48 -2.20 11.91
CA TYR A 365 -6.05 -2.81 13.10
C TYR A 365 -6.90 -1.76 13.87
N PRO A 366 -7.87 -2.19 14.71
CA PRO A 366 -8.67 -1.28 15.54
C PRO A 366 -7.87 -0.38 16.49
N ASN A 367 -6.60 -0.69 16.76
CA ASN A 367 -5.67 0.16 17.52
C ASN A 367 -4.98 1.26 16.68
N MET A 368 -5.39 1.44 15.41
CA MET A 368 -4.85 2.38 14.42
C MET A 368 -3.42 2.11 13.93
N ASN A 369 -2.80 0.97 14.27
CA ASN A 369 -1.61 0.50 13.56
C ASN A 369 -2.03 -0.05 12.18
N LYS A 370 -1.21 0.19 11.15
CA LYS A 370 -1.39 -0.46 9.84
C LYS A 370 -1.29 -1.98 9.96
N VAL A 371 -2.04 -2.71 9.13
CA VAL A 371 -1.88 -4.16 8.95
C VAL A 371 -0.70 -4.47 8.02
N TYR A 372 -0.50 -3.62 7.01
CA TYR A 372 0.61 -3.65 6.06
C TYR A 372 0.85 -2.22 5.53
N GLU A 373 2.02 -1.96 4.94
CA GLU A 373 2.33 -0.61 4.42
C GLU A 373 1.56 -0.27 3.13
N PHE A 374 1.36 1.03 2.94
CA PHE A 374 0.69 1.64 1.78
C PHE A 374 0.90 3.16 1.81
N ASP A 375 0.76 3.83 0.66
CA ASP A 375 0.80 5.29 0.57
C ASP A 375 -0.34 5.81 -0.34
N PHE A 376 -1.27 6.58 0.22
CA PHE A 376 -2.32 7.27 -0.55
C PHE A 376 -1.83 8.63 -1.08
N GLN A 377 -0.62 9.06 -0.74
CA GLN A 377 -0.05 10.32 -1.19
C GLN A 377 0.70 10.12 -2.51
N HIS A 378 0.32 10.90 -3.52
CA HIS A 378 0.94 10.88 -4.84
C HIS A 378 2.47 10.91 -4.75
N ALA A 379 3.14 10.00 -5.47
CA ALA A 379 4.46 10.28 -6.00
C ALA A 379 4.34 11.54 -6.88
N THR A 380 4.81 12.68 -6.38
CA THR A 380 4.54 14.00 -6.96
C THR A 380 5.41 14.25 -8.19
N GLY A 381 5.00 13.66 -9.31
CA GLY A 381 5.57 13.83 -10.64
C GLY A 381 5.35 15.21 -11.25
N ASN A 382 5.75 16.27 -10.54
CA ASN A 382 5.69 17.64 -11.03
C ASN A 382 7.11 18.15 -11.33
N GLY A 383 7.49 18.15 -12.62
CA GLY A 383 8.83 18.50 -13.06
C GLY A 383 9.19 19.97 -12.82
N GLY A 384 10.00 20.25 -11.80
CA GLY A 384 10.58 21.57 -11.57
C GLY A 384 10.59 22.07 -10.12
N GLY A 385 11.25 21.36 -9.20
CA GLY A 385 11.44 21.83 -7.83
C GLY A 385 12.36 20.90 -7.03
N GLY A 386 13.52 21.41 -6.59
CA GLY A 386 14.54 20.62 -5.90
C GLY A 386 14.21 20.29 -4.44
N GLY A 387 13.20 19.44 -4.21
CA GLY A 387 13.00 18.73 -2.95
C GLY A 387 13.49 17.28 -3.10
N GLY A 388 14.41 16.84 -2.25
CA GLY A 388 14.99 15.49 -2.37
C GLY A 388 13.95 14.40 -2.10
N ALA A 389 13.60 13.63 -3.14
CA ALA A 389 12.74 12.45 -2.98
C ALA A 389 13.37 11.47 -1.98
N LYS A 390 12.59 11.06 -0.95
CA LYS A 390 12.98 10.15 0.13
C LYS A 390 13.83 8.99 -0.41
N ALA A 391 14.85 8.58 0.33
CA ALA A 391 15.64 7.42 -0.07
C ALA A 391 14.75 6.17 -0.18
N SER A 392 15.00 5.37 -1.20
CA SER A 392 14.30 4.13 -1.48
C SER A 392 15.26 3.15 -2.14
N TRP A 393 15.09 1.86 -1.86
CA TRP A 393 15.95 0.77 -2.31
C TRP A 393 15.10 -0.30 -3.00
N CYS A 394 15.71 -1.10 -3.85
CA CYS A 394 15.07 -2.28 -4.43
C CYS A 394 15.60 -3.56 -3.78
N VAL A 395 14.72 -4.46 -3.34
CA VAL A 395 15.08 -5.68 -2.60
C VAL A 395 14.52 -6.90 -3.32
N ALA A 396 15.29 -7.98 -3.42
CA ALA A 396 14.80 -9.21 -4.04
C ALA A 396 13.80 -9.93 -3.13
N ASN A 397 12.68 -10.35 -3.71
CA ASN A 397 11.69 -11.17 -3.06
C ASN A 397 12.19 -12.62 -2.98
N ALA A 398 12.62 -13.08 -1.80
CA ALA A 398 13.07 -14.46 -1.61
C ALA A 398 11.98 -15.51 -1.91
N GLY A 399 10.70 -15.14 -1.81
CA GLY A 399 9.55 -16.02 -2.02
C GLY A 399 9.33 -16.47 -3.47
N VAL A 400 9.89 -15.77 -4.48
CA VAL A 400 9.71 -16.18 -5.90
C VAL A 400 10.51 -17.42 -6.30
N GLY A 401 11.41 -17.89 -5.42
CA GLY A 401 12.21 -19.08 -5.65
C GLY A 401 13.40 -18.89 -6.59
N ASP A 402 14.35 -19.81 -6.44
CA ASP A 402 15.72 -19.76 -6.95
C ASP A 402 15.88 -19.63 -8.48
N ALA A 403 14.80 -19.87 -9.24
CA ALA A 403 14.76 -19.82 -10.71
C ALA A 403 14.25 -18.47 -11.24
N ARG A 404 13.10 -17.97 -10.75
CA ARG A 404 12.56 -16.62 -11.09
C ARG A 404 13.54 -15.54 -10.64
N LEU A 405 14.15 -15.75 -9.47
CA LEU A 405 15.22 -14.92 -8.90
C LEU A 405 16.49 -14.87 -9.78
N GLN A 406 16.94 -16.00 -10.34
CA GLN A 406 18.10 -16.03 -11.24
C GLN A 406 17.80 -15.34 -12.57
N ALA A 407 16.65 -15.63 -13.19
CA ALA A 407 16.28 -15.01 -14.46
C ALA A 407 16.16 -13.48 -14.37
N ALA A 408 15.61 -12.98 -13.26
CA ALA A 408 15.56 -11.55 -12.96
C ALA A 408 16.96 -10.96 -12.73
N LEU A 409 17.85 -11.65 -11.98
CA LEU A 409 19.25 -11.23 -11.77
C LEU A 409 20.00 -11.14 -13.11
N ASP A 410 19.88 -12.15 -13.97
CA ASP A 410 20.51 -12.18 -15.29
C ASP A 410 20.01 -11.01 -16.16
N TYR A 411 18.70 -10.69 -16.11
CA TYR A 411 18.13 -9.52 -16.77
C TYR A 411 18.73 -8.21 -16.23
N ALA A 412 18.79 -8.04 -14.89
CA ALA A 412 19.34 -6.84 -14.26
C ALA A 412 20.79 -6.59 -14.71
N CYS A 413 21.62 -7.65 -14.70
CA CYS A 413 23.01 -7.61 -15.15
C CYS A 413 23.13 -7.27 -16.64
N GLY A 414 22.26 -7.83 -17.49
CA GLY A 414 22.24 -7.56 -18.92
C GLY A 414 21.83 -6.12 -19.28
N HIS A 415 21.03 -5.46 -18.43
CA HIS A 415 20.40 -4.17 -18.74
C HIS A 415 20.91 -2.99 -17.88
N GLY A 416 22.03 -3.16 -17.19
CA GLY A 416 22.83 -2.04 -16.66
C GLY A 416 23.10 -2.04 -15.15
N ALA A 417 22.64 -3.03 -14.39
CA ALA A 417 23.07 -3.22 -13.00
C ALA A 417 24.60 -3.32 -12.90
N ASP A 418 25.19 -2.90 -11.78
CA ASP A 418 26.60 -3.19 -11.51
C ASP A 418 26.76 -4.61 -10.96
N CYS A 419 26.67 -5.61 -11.84
CA CYS A 419 26.92 -6.99 -11.43
C CYS A 419 28.41 -7.33 -11.26
N GLY A 420 29.32 -6.35 -11.34
CA GLY A 420 30.75 -6.55 -11.08
C GLY A 420 31.05 -6.78 -9.60
N ALA A 421 30.35 -6.06 -8.72
CA ALA A 421 30.57 -6.14 -7.26
C ALA A 421 30.11 -7.47 -6.63
N ILE A 422 29.25 -8.24 -7.31
CA ILE A 422 28.72 -9.55 -6.87
C ILE A 422 29.43 -10.74 -7.52
N GLN A 423 30.56 -10.55 -8.19
CA GLN A 423 31.37 -11.65 -8.73
C GLN A 423 32.24 -12.32 -7.65
N PRO A 424 32.63 -13.59 -7.79
CA PRO A 424 33.50 -14.27 -6.82
C PRO A 424 34.78 -13.48 -6.48
N GLY A 425 34.90 -13.08 -5.22
CA GLY A 425 36.02 -12.27 -4.71
C GLY A 425 35.85 -10.75 -4.83
N ALA A 426 34.69 -10.25 -5.27
CA ALA A 426 34.35 -8.83 -5.29
C ALA A 426 33.66 -8.37 -3.98
N THR A 427 33.51 -7.05 -3.81
CA THR A 427 33.17 -6.39 -2.53
C THR A 427 31.79 -6.74 -1.95
N CYS A 428 30.84 -7.15 -2.80
CA CYS A 428 29.47 -7.52 -2.44
C CYS A 428 29.16 -8.99 -2.76
N PHE A 429 30.18 -9.85 -2.86
CA PHE A 429 30.00 -11.28 -3.10
C PHE A 429 29.39 -12.02 -1.89
N GLU A 430 29.64 -11.55 -0.67
CA GLU A 430 29.12 -12.16 0.56
C GLU A 430 27.97 -11.34 1.16
N PRO A 431 26.91 -11.99 1.69
CA PRO A 431 26.73 -13.44 1.79
C PRO A 431 26.39 -14.08 0.43
N ASN A 432 27.15 -15.10 0.03
CA ASN A 432 27.06 -15.79 -1.25
C ASN A 432 25.74 -16.56 -1.41
N THR A 433 24.69 -15.83 -1.75
CA THR A 433 23.30 -16.28 -1.87
C THR A 433 22.64 -15.51 -3.01
N LYS A 434 21.77 -16.17 -3.78
CA LYS A 434 21.06 -15.52 -4.89
C LYS A 434 20.23 -14.32 -4.43
N VAL A 435 19.62 -14.38 -3.25
CA VAL A 435 18.78 -13.28 -2.71
C VAL A 435 19.62 -12.03 -2.47
N ALA A 436 20.83 -12.16 -1.92
CA ALA A 436 21.73 -11.02 -1.71
C ALA A 436 22.27 -10.46 -3.03
N HIS A 437 22.73 -11.33 -3.93
CA HIS A 437 23.24 -10.94 -5.26
C HIS A 437 22.16 -10.25 -6.11
N ALA A 438 20.96 -10.82 -6.12
CA ALA A 438 19.78 -10.26 -6.78
C ALA A 438 19.39 -8.91 -6.16
N SER A 439 19.26 -8.79 -4.83
CA SER A 439 18.94 -7.52 -4.17
C SER A 439 19.93 -6.42 -4.53
N TYR A 440 21.23 -6.74 -4.56
CA TYR A 440 22.25 -5.78 -4.98
C TYR A 440 22.11 -5.37 -6.45
N ALA A 441 21.92 -6.33 -7.37
CA ALA A 441 21.74 -6.05 -8.79
C ALA A 441 20.47 -5.24 -9.07
N PHE A 442 19.36 -5.58 -8.42
CA PHE A 442 18.07 -4.90 -8.52
C PHE A 442 18.15 -3.47 -7.99
N ASN A 443 18.76 -3.26 -6.82
CA ASN A 443 19.00 -1.91 -6.31
C ASN A 443 19.91 -1.12 -7.26
N SER A 444 21.01 -1.72 -7.74
CA SER A 444 21.93 -1.05 -8.67
C SER A 444 21.23 -0.59 -9.96
N TYR A 445 20.36 -1.43 -10.53
CA TYR A 445 19.53 -1.07 -11.69
C TYR A 445 18.51 0.02 -11.35
N TYR A 446 17.73 -0.15 -10.27
CA TYR A 446 16.70 0.80 -9.82
C TYR A 446 17.28 2.21 -9.57
N GLN A 447 18.42 2.32 -8.88
CA GLN A 447 19.09 3.61 -8.69
C GLN A 447 19.56 4.23 -10.02
N LYS A 448 20.15 3.43 -10.92
CA LYS A 448 20.62 3.88 -12.25
C LYS A 448 19.49 4.33 -13.17
N MET A 449 18.32 3.71 -13.06
CA MET A 449 17.09 4.12 -13.77
C MET A 449 16.37 5.29 -13.07
N ASN A 450 17.10 6.09 -12.27
CA ASN A 450 16.59 7.24 -11.51
C ASN A 450 15.41 6.92 -10.58
N ARG A 451 15.31 5.66 -10.13
CA ARG A 451 14.23 5.14 -9.28
C ARG A 451 12.82 5.21 -9.91
N ALA A 452 12.75 5.21 -11.25
CA ALA A 452 11.50 5.32 -11.99
C ALA A 452 10.52 4.17 -11.70
N THR A 453 9.22 4.45 -11.79
CA THR A 453 8.13 3.49 -11.56
C THR A 453 8.33 2.21 -12.39
N GLY A 454 8.04 1.04 -11.79
CA GLY A 454 8.22 -0.27 -12.43
C GLY A 454 9.67 -0.77 -12.51
N THR A 455 10.70 0.09 -12.38
CA THR A 455 12.12 -0.33 -12.51
C THR A 455 12.67 -1.15 -11.33
N CYS A 456 11.78 -1.55 -10.41
CA CYS A 456 12.04 -2.45 -9.29
C CYS A 456 11.06 -3.64 -9.23
N ASP A 457 10.18 -3.84 -10.21
CA ASP A 457 9.27 -5.00 -10.22
C ASP A 457 10.02 -6.32 -10.53
N PHE A 458 10.83 -6.33 -11.60
CA PHE A 458 11.53 -7.52 -12.08
C PHE A 458 10.61 -8.75 -12.26
N ALA A 459 9.38 -8.54 -12.74
CA ALA A 459 8.29 -9.52 -12.78
C ALA A 459 8.01 -10.13 -11.39
N GLY A 460 7.71 -9.29 -10.39
CA GLY A 460 7.48 -9.66 -8.99
C GLY A 460 8.68 -10.23 -8.23
N ALA A 461 9.86 -10.32 -8.85
CA ALA A 461 11.08 -10.82 -8.22
C ALA A 461 11.72 -9.83 -7.24
N ALA A 462 11.21 -8.59 -7.17
CA ALA A 462 11.69 -7.56 -6.25
C ALA A 462 10.57 -6.59 -5.82
N SER A 463 10.87 -5.77 -4.81
CA SER A 463 9.97 -4.71 -4.33
C SER A 463 10.74 -3.47 -3.82
N VAL A 464 10.08 -2.31 -3.88
CA VAL A 464 10.63 -1.04 -3.37
C VAL A 464 10.43 -0.99 -1.86
N VAL A 465 11.50 -0.64 -1.14
CA VAL A 465 11.45 -0.36 0.30
C VAL A 465 11.94 1.05 0.60
N TYR A 466 11.42 1.65 1.67
CA TYR A 466 11.74 3.02 2.11
C TYR A 466 12.59 3.07 3.38
N GLN A 467 13.06 1.90 3.84
CA GLN A 467 14.07 1.74 4.89
C GLN A 467 15.22 0.92 4.29
N GLU A 468 16.47 1.31 4.59
CA GLU A 468 17.65 0.62 4.05
C GLU A 468 17.69 -0.85 4.54
N PRO A 469 17.82 -1.85 3.66
CA PRO A 469 17.76 -3.25 4.07
C PRO A 469 19.01 -3.62 4.88
N ALA A 470 18.82 -4.11 6.10
CA ALA A 470 19.91 -4.60 6.94
C ALA A 470 20.60 -5.81 6.26
N GLY A 471 21.80 -5.60 5.73
CA GLY A 471 22.55 -6.61 4.96
C GLY A 471 22.49 -6.46 3.44
N ALA A 472 21.82 -5.43 2.90
CA ALA A 472 22.15 -4.96 1.56
C ALA A 472 23.60 -4.45 1.55
N CYS A 473 24.40 -4.87 0.57
CA CYS A 473 25.77 -4.37 0.44
C CYS A 473 25.74 -2.93 -0.10
N ASP A 474 25.89 -1.94 0.77
CA ASP A 474 26.24 -0.58 0.36
C ASP A 474 27.74 -0.56 0.02
N ALA A 475 28.05 -0.45 -1.28
CA ALA A 475 29.44 -0.37 -1.75
C ALA A 475 30.19 0.89 -1.28
N THR A 476 29.49 1.90 -0.73
CA THR A 476 30.10 3.08 -0.12
C THR A 476 30.42 2.89 1.36
N SER A 477 29.67 2.03 2.07
CA SER A 477 29.90 1.69 3.47
C SER A 477 30.83 0.50 3.62
N SER A 478 31.80 0.69 4.51
CA SER A 478 32.83 -0.30 4.76
C SER A 478 33.46 -0.05 6.12
N TRP A 479 33.90 -1.13 6.76
CA TRP A 479 34.56 -1.13 8.06
C TRP A 479 35.94 -1.76 7.93
N CYS A 480 36.88 -1.36 8.79
CA CYS A 480 38.19 -2.01 8.85
C CYS A 480 38.28 -2.93 10.07
N VAL A 481 38.36 -4.24 9.83
CA VAL A 481 38.35 -5.27 10.89
C VAL A 481 39.72 -5.92 11.00
N ALA A 482 40.17 -6.19 12.22
CA ALA A 482 41.47 -6.79 12.48
C ALA A 482 41.48 -8.29 12.16
N ASN A 483 42.52 -8.74 11.44
CA ASN A 483 42.71 -10.14 11.12
C ASN A 483 43.35 -10.86 12.31
N ALA A 484 42.54 -11.48 13.16
CA ALA A 484 43.01 -12.25 14.33
C ALA A 484 44.10 -13.29 14.00
N GLY A 485 44.12 -13.83 12.78
CA GLY A 485 45.09 -14.82 12.31
C GLY A 485 46.52 -14.30 12.15
N VAL A 486 46.80 -12.99 12.27
CA VAL A 486 48.18 -12.46 12.22
C VAL A 486 48.93 -12.53 13.55
N GLY A 487 48.23 -12.80 14.64
CA GLY A 487 48.79 -12.96 15.98
C GLY A 487 49.00 -11.66 16.76
N ASP A 488 48.82 -11.76 18.09
CA ASP A 488 48.89 -10.70 19.10
C ASP A 488 49.99 -9.64 18.91
N ALA A 489 51.23 -10.05 18.64
CA ALA A 489 52.35 -9.13 18.54
C ALA A 489 52.24 -8.16 17.34
N ARG A 490 51.65 -8.64 16.24
CA ARG A 490 51.44 -7.87 15.01
C ARG A 490 50.16 -7.05 15.06
N LEU A 491 49.13 -7.57 15.74
CA LEU A 491 47.94 -6.79 16.10
C LEU A 491 48.30 -5.61 17.00
N GLN A 492 49.11 -5.82 18.04
CA GLN A 492 49.54 -4.74 18.95
C GLN A 492 50.33 -3.65 18.21
N ALA A 493 51.36 -4.02 17.45
CA ALA A 493 52.19 -3.05 16.73
C ALA A 493 51.38 -2.21 15.72
N ALA A 494 50.34 -2.79 15.10
CA ALA A 494 49.43 -2.06 14.23
C ALA A 494 48.41 -1.20 15.01
N LEU A 495 47.90 -1.68 16.15
CA LEU A 495 47.02 -0.93 17.06
C LEU A 495 47.73 0.32 17.60
N ASP A 496 48.96 0.16 18.08
CA ASP A 496 49.82 1.25 18.55
C ASP A 496 50.03 2.30 17.44
N TYR A 497 50.27 1.84 16.20
CA TYR A 497 50.36 2.72 15.03
C TYR A 497 49.04 3.48 14.76
N ALA A 498 47.89 2.79 14.76
CA ALA A 498 46.59 3.40 14.51
C ALA A 498 46.26 4.50 15.52
N CYS A 499 46.41 4.20 16.82
CA CYS A 499 46.19 5.17 17.91
C CYS A 499 47.19 6.34 17.85
N GLY A 500 48.45 6.08 17.49
CA GLY A 500 49.47 7.12 17.34
C GLY A 500 49.27 8.05 16.13
N HIS A 501 48.45 7.66 15.14
CA HIS A 501 48.30 8.37 13.86
C HIS A 501 46.84 8.79 13.54
N GLY A 502 45.99 8.96 14.57
CA GLY A 502 44.71 9.66 14.45
C GLY A 502 43.44 8.83 14.62
N ALA A 503 43.55 7.52 14.87
CA ALA A 503 42.41 6.72 15.30
C ALA A 503 41.82 7.26 16.62
N ASP A 504 40.51 7.08 16.82
CA ASP A 504 39.95 7.15 18.16
C ASP A 504 40.20 5.85 18.91
N CYS A 505 40.97 5.95 19.99
CA CYS A 505 41.25 4.85 20.91
C CYS A 505 40.74 5.14 22.33
N SER A 506 39.90 6.16 22.53
CA SER A 506 39.34 6.49 23.84
C SER A 506 38.37 5.41 24.35
N GLY A 507 37.49 4.91 23.48
CA GLY A 507 36.50 3.87 23.80
C GLY A 507 37.09 2.52 24.21
N ILE A 508 38.37 2.26 23.91
CA ILE A 508 39.08 0.99 24.18
C ILE A 508 40.13 1.10 25.29
N GLN A 509 40.09 2.16 26.11
CA GLN A 509 40.91 2.23 27.33
C GLN A 509 40.30 1.40 28.47
N PRO A 510 41.09 0.90 29.44
CA PRO A 510 40.56 0.17 30.59
C PRO A 510 39.45 0.94 31.32
N GLY A 511 38.26 0.36 31.40
CA GLY A 511 37.07 0.97 32.00
C GLY A 511 36.21 1.84 31.06
N ALA A 512 36.57 1.97 29.77
CA ALA A 512 35.76 2.63 28.76
C ALA A 512 34.71 1.68 28.14
N ALA A 513 33.65 2.26 27.54
CA ALA A 513 32.45 1.53 27.12
C ALA A 513 32.69 0.44 26.04
N CYS A 514 33.74 0.55 25.22
CA CYS A 514 34.10 -0.44 24.20
C CYS A 514 35.36 -1.26 24.59
N PHE A 515 35.75 -1.27 25.87
CA PHE A 515 36.91 -2.03 26.34
C PHE A 515 36.69 -3.55 26.31
N GLN A 516 35.43 -4.01 26.40
CA GLN A 516 35.09 -5.43 26.34
C GLN A 516 34.57 -5.83 24.95
N PRO A 517 34.94 -7.02 24.42
CA PRO A 517 35.81 -8.03 25.04
C PRO A 517 37.29 -7.61 25.01
N ASP A 518 37.96 -7.69 26.17
CA ASP A 518 39.37 -7.34 26.36
C ASP A 518 40.30 -8.29 25.59
N THR A 519 40.45 -7.99 24.29
CA THR A 519 41.21 -8.77 23.33
C THR A 519 41.82 -7.84 22.29
N LYS A 520 43.08 -8.10 21.92
CA LYS A 520 43.78 -7.29 20.92
C LYS A 520 43.07 -7.27 19.56
N ALA A 521 42.35 -8.32 19.20
CA ALA A 521 41.57 -8.35 17.95
C ALA A 521 40.36 -7.38 17.99
N ALA A 522 39.66 -7.27 19.11
CA ALA A 522 38.55 -6.31 19.26
C ALA A 522 39.07 -4.87 19.34
N HIS A 523 40.07 -4.61 20.19
CA HIS A 523 40.68 -3.28 20.32
C HIS A 523 41.31 -2.80 19.02
N ALA A 524 42.03 -3.68 18.31
CA ALA A 524 42.57 -3.39 16.98
C ALA A 524 41.45 -3.12 15.96
N SER A 525 40.36 -3.90 15.94
CA SER A 525 39.25 -3.65 15.02
C SER A 525 38.60 -2.27 15.24
N HIS A 526 38.41 -1.86 16.50
CA HIS A 526 37.93 -0.52 16.82
C HIS A 526 38.90 0.57 16.31
N ALA A 527 40.19 0.46 16.63
CA ALA A 527 41.19 1.44 16.24
C ALA A 527 41.41 1.51 14.71
N PHE A 528 41.46 0.36 14.04
CA PHE A 528 41.61 0.25 12.59
C PHE A 528 40.40 0.83 11.87
N ASN A 529 39.18 0.50 12.30
CA ASN A 529 37.98 1.11 11.76
C ASN A 529 38.01 2.63 11.96
N SER A 530 38.30 3.09 13.17
CA SER A 530 38.34 4.52 13.49
C SER A 530 39.37 5.28 12.64
N TYR A 531 40.56 4.71 12.43
CA TYR A 531 41.58 5.24 11.51
C TYR A 531 41.07 5.28 10.06
N TYR A 532 40.48 4.18 9.58
CA TYR A 532 39.98 4.02 8.21
C TYR A 532 38.84 5.00 7.89
N GLN A 533 37.86 5.17 8.79
CA GLN A 533 36.81 6.17 8.64
C GLN A 533 37.40 7.60 8.61
N ARG A 534 38.31 7.93 9.53
CA ARG A 534 38.91 9.27 9.65
C ARG A 534 39.82 9.65 8.49
N ASN A 535 40.42 8.68 7.80
CA ASN A 535 41.17 8.87 6.56
C ASN A 535 40.28 8.72 5.30
N GLY A 536 38.97 8.93 5.43
CA GLY A 536 38.04 8.99 4.29
C GLY A 536 37.91 7.68 3.52
N ARG A 537 38.09 6.53 4.18
CA ARG A 537 38.04 5.17 3.59
C ARG A 537 39.06 4.93 2.46
N ALA A 538 40.11 5.76 2.36
CA ALA A 538 41.05 5.75 1.25
C ALA A 538 41.79 4.40 1.08
N SER A 539 42.04 4.00 -0.17
CA SER A 539 42.67 2.72 -0.48
C SER A 539 44.03 2.55 0.21
N GLY A 540 44.27 1.37 0.79
CA GLY A 540 45.45 1.07 1.60
C GLY A 540 45.35 1.45 3.09
N THR A 541 44.46 2.38 3.49
CA THR A 541 44.33 2.80 4.91
C THR A 541 43.69 1.75 5.84
N CYS A 542 43.44 0.55 5.32
CA CYS A 542 42.98 -0.63 6.06
C CYS A 542 43.89 -1.87 5.86
N ASP A 543 45.09 -1.73 5.28
CA ASP A 543 46.00 -2.89 5.17
C ASP A 543 46.69 -3.21 6.51
N PHE A 544 47.24 -2.19 7.19
CA PHE A 544 48.01 -2.33 8.43
C PHE A 544 49.12 -3.40 8.36
N ALA A 545 49.87 -3.45 7.25
CA ALA A 545 50.82 -4.53 6.93
C ALA A 545 50.13 -5.92 6.94
N ARG A 546 49.00 -6.00 6.23
CA ARG A 546 48.04 -7.13 6.19
C ARG A 546 47.53 -7.61 7.56
N ALA A 547 47.50 -6.73 8.57
CA ALA A 547 46.94 -7.01 9.89
C ALA A 547 45.43 -6.72 10.00
N ALA A 548 44.84 -6.11 8.97
CA ALA A 548 43.41 -5.84 8.87
C ALA A 548 42.90 -6.13 7.46
N SER A 549 41.57 -6.04 7.29
CA SER A 549 40.89 -6.16 6.01
C SER A 549 39.61 -5.33 6.01
N VAL A 550 39.28 -4.75 4.85
CA VAL A 550 38.02 -4.06 4.62
C VAL A 550 36.89 -5.10 4.58
N VAL A 551 35.79 -4.83 5.28
CA VAL A 551 34.54 -5.60 5.21
C VAL A 551 33.39 -4.67 4.84
N HIS A 552 32.41 -5.18 4.09
CA HIS A 552 31.24 -4.43 3.62
C HIS A 552 29.93 -4.80 4.32
N GLN A 553 30.00 -5.71 5.29
CA GLN A 553 28.93 -5.96 6.26
C GLN A 553 29.33 -5.33 7.60
N ALA A 554 28.37 -4.71 8.30
CA ALA A 554 28.62 -4.18 9.63
C ALA A 554 29.07 -5.31 10.59
N PRO A 555 30.19 -5.15 11.33
CA PRO A 555 30.72 -6.21 12.20
C PRO A 555 29.89 -6.36 13.48
N ASN A 556 28.77 -7.08 13.37
CA ASN A 556 27.95 -7.49 14.52
C ASN A 556 28.74 -8.48 15.41
N HIS A 557 28.59 -8.38 16.73
CA HIS A 557 29.32 -9.22 17.70
C HIS A 557 28.82 -10.68 17.70
N VAL A 558 29.44 -11.52 16.87
CA VAL A 558 29.27 -12.98 16.91
C VAL A 558 30.37 -13.61 17.79
N LEU A 559 29.96 -14.28 18.88
CA LEU A 559 30.88 -15.02 19.76
C LEU A 559 31.26 -16.38 19.13
N ILE A 560 32.35 -16.42 18.37
CA ILE A 560 32.92 -17.69 17.87
C ILE A 560 33.74 -18.36 18.96
N PHE A 561 33.14 -19.30 19.69
CA PHE A 561 33.88 -20.16 20.63
C PHE A 561 34.68 -21.25 19.87
N GLY A 562 36.00 -21.06 19.82
CA GLY A 562 36.92 -21.97 19.14
C GLY A 562 36.98 -23.36 19.80
N ASN A 563 36.90 -24.39 18.98
CA ASN A 563 36.87 -25.79 19.39
C ASN A 563 38.22 -26.21 20.02
N ASN A 564 38.23 -26.48 21.33
CA ASN A 564 39.45 -26.90 22.06
C ASN A 564 39.25 -28.27 22.69
N SER A 565 39.50 -29.34 21.92
CA SER A 565 39.19 -30.72 22.31
C SER A 565 40.09 -31.26 23.43
N LYS A 566 39.61 -31.18 24.68
CA LYS A 566 39.92 -32.12 25.77
C LYS A 566 38.77 -32.11 26.79
N ASN A 567 38.48 -33.29 27.36
CA ASN A 567 37.54 -33.52 28.47
C ASN A 567 36.02 -33.46 28.19
N LEU A 568 35.54 -34.04 27.07
CA LEU A 568 34.23 -34.72 27.08
C LEU A 568 34.42 -36.25 27.00
N LYS A 569 34.45 -36.88 28.17
CA LYS A 569 34.24 -38.32 28.36
C LYS A 569 33.18 -38.53 29.46
N THR A 570 31.91 -38.30 29.10
CA THR A 570 30.69 -38.94 29.67
C THR A 570 29.45 -38.20 29.17
N ASN A 571 28.85 -38.70 28.09
CA ASN A 571 27.44 -39.10 28.00
C ASN A 571 27.03 -39.27 26.53
N HIS A 572 26.33 -40.37 26.23
CA HIS A 572 25.62 -40.55 24.97
C HIS A 572 24.34 -39.68 24.96
N HIS A 573 23.69 -39.55 23.79
CA HIS A 573 22.39 -38.90 23.51
C HIS A 573 22.35 -37.49 22.85
N LEU A 574 23.45 -37.01 22.25
CA LEU A 574 23.40 -35.84 21.34
C LEU A 574 24.06 -36.11 19.97
N SER A 575 23.43 -36.98 19.16
CA SER A 575 23.80 -37.24 17.76
C SER A 575 22.63 -37.76 16.90
N LYS A 576 21.56 -36.96 16.71
CA LYS A 576 20.56 -37.09 15.62
C LYS A 576 19.51 -35.97 15.72
N PHE A 577 19.65 -34.90 14.91
CA PHE A 577 18.51 -34.03 14.51
C PHE A 577 18.81 -33.09 13.32
N ILE A 578 19.54 -33.58 12.30
CA ILE A 578 19.56 -33.00 10.95
C ILE A 578 19.47 -34.18 9.97
N LEU A 579 18.81 -33.97 8.82
CA LEU A 579 18.38 -34.96 7.82
C LEU A 579 17.20 -35.83 8.29
N GLY A 580 16.02 -35.54 7.76
CA GLY A 580 14.81 -36.35 7.94
C GLY A 580 14.60 -37.35 6.80
N THR A 581 14.09 -38.53 7.14
CA THR A 581 13.46 -39.49 6.22
C THR A 581 12.34 -40.22 6.98
N ASP A 582 11.14 -40.16 6.42
CA ASP A 582 9.89 -40.81 6.87
C ASP A 582 9.97 -42.37 6.93
N PRO A 583 8.95 -43.10 7.47
CA PRO A 583 7.60 -42.64 7.87
C PRO A 583 7.05 -43.14 9.24
N MET A 584 5.84 -42.63 9.55
CA MET A 584 4.67 -43.37 10.06
C MET A 584 4.25 -43.24 11.55
N TYR A 585 2.94 -42.99 11.71
CA TYR A 585 2.08 -42.94 12.91
C TYR A 585 2.01 -41.67 13.77
N SER A 586 0.76 -41.35 14.12
CA SER A 586 0.21 -40.25 14.93
C SER A 586 0.64 -40.32 16.42
N THR A 587 0.50 -39.29 17.26
CA THR A 587 -0.59 -38.29 17.41
C THR A 587 -0.10 -36.94 17.97
N GLU A 588 -0.89 -35.89 17.69
CA GLU A 588 -1.03 -34.64 18.47
C GLU A 588 0.23 -33.84 18.85
N ALA A 589 0.38 -32.67 18.21
CA ALA A 589 1.16 -31.54 18.71
C ALA A 589 0.42 -30.25 18.29
N GLU A 590 0.16 -29.37 19.26
CA GLU A 590 -0.55 -28.10 19.06
C GLU A 590 0.41 -27.00 18.54
N ASP A 591 -0.16 -25.87 18.13
CA ASP A 591 0.50 -24.82 17.35
C ASP A 591 1.67 -24.10 18.08
N ILE A 592 2.69 -23.73 17.28
CA ILE A 592 3.71 -22.76 17.67
C ILE A 592 3.82 -21.72 16.56
N GLU A 593 3.11 -20.60 16.73
CA GLU A 593 3.23 -19.44 15.85
C GLU A 593 4.62 -18.77 15.98
N MET A 594 5.11 -18.19 14.88
CA MET A 594 6.32 -17.35 14.93
C MET A 594 5.97 -15.97 15.50
N VAL A 595 6.25 -15.76 16.78
CA VAL A 595 6.17 -14.43 17.41
C VAL A 595 7.30 -13.53 16.87
N ASP A 596 6.94 -12.33 16.41
CA ASP A 596 7.90 -11.34 15.93
C ASP A 596 8.96 -11.02 17.00
N SER A 597 10.22 -11.18 16.63
CA SER A 597 11.34 -11.19 17.56
C SER A 597 11.95 -9.80 17.69
N MET A 598 11.48 -9.03 18.68
CA MET A 598 12.08 -7.74 19.06
C MET A 598 13.57 -7.90 19.38
N MET A 599 14.42 -7.55 18.41
CA MET A 599 15.88 -7.54 18.49
C MET A 599 16.35 -6.39 19.40
N ILE A 600 16.16 -6.53 20.72
CA ILE A 600 16.80 -5.65 21.70
C ILE A 600 18.28 -6.05 21.81
N ASP A 601 19.19 -5.11 21.60
CA ASP A 601 20.62 -5.38 21.73
C ASP A 601 21.03 -5.62 23.20
N ILE A 602 22.14 -6.33 23.39
CA ILE A 602 22.58 -6.75 24.72
C ILE A 602 23.11 -5.61 25.60
N CYS A 603 23.51 -4.46 25.03
CA CYS A 603 23.85 -3.28 25.82
C CYS A 603 22.58 -2.62 26.37
N THR A 604 21.56 -2.42 25.54
CA THR A 604 20.24 -1.92 26.00
C THR A 604 19.64 -2.81 27.10
N LEU A 605 19.78 -4.14 26.98
CA LEU A 605 19.34 -5.08 28.03
C LEU A 605 20.17 -4.98 29.32
N ARG A 606 21.49 -4.78 29.23
CA ARG A 606 22.37 -4.62 30.41
C ARG A 606 22.10 -3.31 31.14
N ASP A 607 21.99 -2.19 30.41
CA ASP A 607 21.70 -0.88 31.01
C ASP A 607 20.33 -0.89 31.73
N ALA A 608 19.30 -1.45 31.09
CA ALA A 608 17.95 -1.54 31.66
C ALA A 608 17.83 -2.51 32.87
N ALA A 609 18.78 -3.45 33.02
CA ALA A 609 18.86 -4.39 34.14
C ALA A 609 19.86 -3.98 35.24
N GLY A 610 20.58 -2.86 35.07
CA GLY A 610 21.66 -2.44 35.97
C GLY A 610 22.84 -3.42 35.97
N ASP A 611 23.26 -3.87 34.79
CA ASP A 611 24.27 -4.92 34.55
C ASP A 611 24.03 -6.23 35.32
N PHE A 612 22.75 -6.60 35.50
CA PHE A 612 22.30 -7.77 36.25
C PHE A 612 22.72 -7.76 37.74
N ASP A 613 22.72 -6.59 38.38
CA ASP A 613 22.94 -6.46 39.83
C ASP A 613 21.97 -7.34 40.64
N GLU A 614 22.49 -8.06 41.64
CA GLU A 614 21.70 -8.99 42.48
C GLU A 614 20.56 -8.29 43.26
N SER A 615 20.60 -6.96 43.46
CA SER A 615 19.47 -6.20 44.03
C SER A 615 18.27 -6.08 43.10
N ASN A 616 18.46 -6.28 41.79
CA ASN A 616 17.39 -6.44 40.81
C ASN A 616 16.89 -7.89 40.69
N LYS A 617 17.56 -8.87 41.32
CA LYS A 617 17.21 -10.29 41.21
C LYS A 617 15.95 -10.61 42.01
N LEU A 618 14.97 -11.20 41.33
CA LEU A 618 13.67 -11.57 41.89
C LEU A 618 13.63 -13.01 42.41
N GLY A 619 14.58 -13.85 41.99
CA GLY A 619 14.70 -15.24 42.43
C GLY A 619 15.61 -16.07 41.53
N GLU A 620 15.80 -17.33 41.90
CA GLU A 620 16.60 -18.32 41.16
C GLU A 620 15.97 -19.71 41.32
N GLY A 621 15.98 -20.51 40.26
CA GLY A 621 15.37 -21.85 40.26
C GLY A 621 15.98 -22.78 39.22
N GLY A 622 15.31 -23.91 38.93
CA GLY A 622 15.81 -24.95 38.00
C GLY A 622 16.03 -24.51 36.54
N PHE A 623 15.66 -23.28 36.20
CA PHE A 623 15.84 -22.64 34.90
C PHE A 623 16.58 -21.28 34.98
N GLY A 624 17.39 -21.07 36.04
CA GLY A 624 18.27 -19.91 36.17
C GLY A 624 17.73 -18.78 37.05
N ALA A 625 18.42 -17.63 36.98
CA ALA A 625 18.14 -16.41 37.75
C ALA A 625 17.24 -15.44 36.97
N VAL A 626 16.33 -14.76 37.69
CA VAL A 626 15.36 -13.82 37.12
C VAL A 626 15.62 -12.42 37.65
N TYR A 627 15.71 -11.42 36.76
CA TYR A 627 16.00 -10.02 37.11
C TYR A 627 14.84 -9.08 36.75
N LYS A 628 14.73 -8.00 37.52
CA LYS A 628 13.83 -6.86 37.29
C LYS A 628 14.51 -5.86 36.37
N VAL A 629 13.76 -5.38 35.36
CA VAL A 629 14.27 -4.51 34.29
C VAL A 629 13.34 -3.30 34.16
N ALA A 630 13.89 -2.12 33.86
CA ALA A 630 13.13 -0.90 33.57
C ALA A 630 13.49 -0.38 32.17
N LEU A 631 12.56 -0.48 31.22
CA LEU A 631 12.77 -0.09 29.82
C LEU A 631 12.11 1.27 29.53
N THR A 632 12.95 2.29 29.30
CA THR A 632 12.49 3.64 28.91
C THR A 632 12.26 3.70 27.40
N LEU A 633 11.02 3.50 26.95
CA LEU A 633 10.65 3.68 25.55
C LEU A 633 10.70 5.16 25.17
N ASN A 634 11.50 5.51 24.17
CA ASN A 634 11.58 6.88 23.62
C ASN A 634 10.35 7.22 22.75
N LYS A 635 9.18 7.32 23.39
CA LYS A 635 8.01 8.06 22.89
C LYS A 635 7.53 9.02 23.97
N HIS A 636 7.24 10.25 23.58
CA HIS A 636 6.74 11.28 24.48
C HIS A 636 5.27 10.99 24.81
N VAL A 637 5.01 10.45 26.01
CA VAL A 637 3.66 10.24 26.54
C VAL A 637 3.34 11.42 27.47
N PRO A 638 2.16 12.07 27.38
CA PRO A 638 1.77 13.10 28.34
C PRO A 638 1.53 12.50 29.73
N ASP A 639 2.15 13.08 30.76
CA ASP A 639 1.83 12.77 32.16
C ASP A 639 0.44 13.36 32.52
N ASP A 640 -0.62 12.55 32.46
CA ASP A 640 -1.88 12.71 33.24
C ASP A 640 -2.91 11.56 33.00
N ASP A 641 -2.54 10.29 33.23
CA ASP A 641 -3.50 9.17 33.40
C ASP A 641 -3.02 8.17 34.49
N PRO A 642 -3.76 7.97 35.60
CA PRO A 642 -3.34 7.07 36.69
C PRO A 642 -3.48 5.55 36.44
N GLU A 643 -4.23 5.06 35.44
CA GLU A 643 -4.63 3.64 35.39
C GLU A 643 -3.81 2.75 34.45
N LEU A 644 -2.92 3.30 33.61
CA LEU A 644 -2.13 2.56 32.62
C LEU A 644 -0.91 1.80 33.19
N LYS A 645 -1.15 0.92 34.18
CA LYS A 645 -0.14 0.04 34.78
C LYS A 645 0.20 -1.17 33.88
N ILE A 646 1.10 -0.95 32.93
CA ILE A 646 1.77 -2.03 32.20
C ILE A 646 2.50 -2.93 33.22
N LYS A 647 2.05 -4.18 33.36
CA LYS A 647 2.76 -5.21 34.15
C LYS A 647 3.96 -5.72 33.34
N CYS A 648 5.09 -5.93 34.01
CA CYS A 648 6.37 -6.21 33.35
C CYS A 648 6.35 -7.49 32.49
N PRO A 649 7.06 -7.51 31.34
CA PRO A 649 7.29 -8.74 30.59
C PRO A 649 8.14 -9.73 31.40
N ARG A 650 7.93 -11.03 31.18
CA ARG A 650 8.76 -12.11 31.71
C ARG A 650 9.91 -12.40 30.75
N ILE A 651 11.09 -12.76 31.28
CA ILE A 651 12.25 -13.24 30.53
C ILE A 651 12.64 -14.60 31.12
N ILE A 652 12.96 -15.57 30.26
CA ILE A 652 13.43 -16.92 30.64
C ILE A 652 14.81 -17.12 29.97
N ALA A 653 15.82 -17.57 30.73
CA ALA A 653 17.18 -17.73 30.22
C ALA A 653 17.63 -19.19 30.27
N CYS A 654 17.82 -19.82 29.11
CA CYS A 654 18.17 -21.24 29.02
C CYS A 654 19.68 -21.43 28.81
N ASN A 655 20.41 -21.76 29.89
CA ASN A 655 21.79 -22.28 29.87
C ASN A 655 22.74 -21.59 28.86
N GLY A 656 22.89 -20.27 28.98
CA GLY A 656 23.82 -19.47 28.17
C GLY A 656 23.23 -18.89 26.89
N ASN A 657 22.01 -19.29 26.50
CA ASN A 657 21.25 -18.64 25.42
C ASN A 657 20.17 -17.73 26.03
N VAL A 658 20.12 -16.49 25.55
CA VAL A 658 18.99 -15.58 25.81
C VAL A 658 17.98 -15.77 24.68
N SER A 659 16.82 -16.33 25.02
CA SER A 659 15.67 -16.44 24.14
C SER A 659 14.54 -15.58 24.72
N VAL A 660 14.03 -14.60 23.96
CA VAL A 660 12.84 -13.84 24.37
C VAL A 660 11.63 -14.54 23.79
N SER A 661 10.81 -15.14 24.66
CA SER A 661 9.55 -15.78 24.27
C SER A 661 8.39 -15.10 24.99
N ILE A 662 7.43 -14.58 24.23
CA ILE A 662 6.19 -14.01 24.75
C ILE A 662 5.15 -15.13 24.75
N CYS A 663 4.71 -15.55 25.94
CA CYS A 663 3.63 -16.54 26.08
C CYS A 663 2.38 -15.87 26.67
N SER A 664 1.26 -15.95 25.96
CA SER A 664 -0.06 -15.54 26.45
C SER A 664 -0.73 -16.71 27.20
N GLY A 665 -0.81 -16.62 28.52
CA GLY A 665 -1.51 -17.60 29.36
C GLY A 665 -1.38 -17.31 30.85
N ASP A 666 -2.48 -17.47 31.59
CA ASP A 666 -2.49 -17.35 33.05
C ASP A 666 -1.86 -18.59 33.73
N PRO A 667 -1.01 -18.41 34.75
CA PRO A 667 -0.45 -19.52 35.51
C PRO A 667 -1.33 -19.93 36.72
N PRO A 668 -1.31 -21.21 37.12
CA PRO A 668 -1.74 -21.64 38.46
C PRO A 668 -0.72 -21.26 39.57
#